data_AF-A0A1S9RUY6-F1
#
_entry.id   AF-A0A1S9RUY6-F1
#
_cell.length_a   1.000
_cell.length_b   1.000
_cell.length_c   1.000
_cell.angle_alpha   90.00
_cell.angle_beta   90.00
_cell.angle_gamma   90.00
#
_symmetry.space_group_name_H-M   'P 1'
#
loop_
_entity.id
_entity.type
_entity.pdbx_description
1 polymer ?
#
loop_
_entity_poly.entity_id
_entity_poly.type
_entity_poly.pdbx_seq_one_letter_code
_entity_poly.pdbx_strand_id
1 'polypeptide(L)'
;MAGKKAISVSQFAEHFRRAWLGTQEKFHSGRSLDRNDFSRLPRRLGLAISGGADSMALAFLCRQLERSALAGPISVTAFVVDHRARVESSQEARTVAGWLTAMGIKTKILELDWARFAKQDRLGLEKENSPLPSAFETHARHLRFRALGTACRERGINALLMGHHQDDTVETTIWRLSSGGRGAGLAGIPEVARIPECHGLFGVSESGSTIQLAKHGSHVREPFHVQVDDKNKGSIMFNPTITQKDSSKHQSMRLSSPDITNKSAVPGVSVATGGIHICRPLLSFPKTSLLETCHQNKIPYVSDPTNFDPTLTPRNAIRSMLASDSLPRALRAPSILSLIRSSQAFLHTSTEFSNKLLASKCRILDLNLEAGTMVLQIRDLPSFLDPLKSQLSPSRLFQIQALTLRRITGIISPFHGNHFPVRSYEPFVSRVFTSQEEGHDGNAPESSNSSPASRQNFTLGGVLFQPLTVKDTRGQVPGGNNIWLLSRQPFFKNKGTVSRLDIQIPNGKHSTEFKSPTGYTPWTLWDDRYWFRFKVISAEKNQGNRSSKTRNMTLVIRPLQQPDLSKIRIDPSLLPEMKRSKKRFSAMIHILLKDRLSENAPGSARFTLPALAVEKPGASPQPAIKDAEQLIALPTLDFPLDALSRKKGPNAIEFTYREEKWRVTWEWMYKMVDTEAIRLMGGPGKVEAESASVHDDEV
;
A
#
# COMPACT_ATOMS: atom_id res chain seq x y z
N MET A 1 11.73 -10.04 -44.13
CA MET A 1 10.67 -10.99 -43.74
C MET A 1 11.17 -11.85 -42.58
N ALA A 2 10.94 -11.44 -41.33
CA ALA A 2 11.12 -12.34 -40.19
C ALA A 2 9.86 -13.23 -40.12
N GLY A 3 10.05 -14.54 -40.28
CA GLY A 3 8.98 -15.50 -40.60
C GLY A 3 7.84 -15.55 -39.58
N LYS A 4 6.62 -15.73 -40.11
CA LYS A 4 5.41 -16.11 -39.37
C LYS A 4 5.68 -17.42 -38.63
N LYS A 5 6.12 -17.35 -37.37
CA LYS A 5 6.39 -18.53 -36.54
C LYS A 5 5.46 -18.50 -35.34
N ALA A 6 4.75 -19.61 -35.15
CA ALA A 6 3.98 -19.84 -33.92
C ALA A 6 4.92 -19.88 -32.71
N ILE A 7 4.38 -19.48 -31.57
CA ILE A 7 5.12 -19.42 -30.30
C ILE A 7 5.20 -20.83 -29.73
N SER A 8 6.40 -21.32 -29.45
CA SER A 8 6.54 -22.60 -28.74
C SER A 8 6.25 -22.44 -27.25
N VAL A 9 5.84 -23.53 -26.60
CA VAL A 9 5.62 -23.57 -25.15
C VAL A 9 6.91 -23.21 -24.38
N SER A 10 8.06 -23.66 -24.85
CA SER A 10 9.37 -23.34 -24.25
C SER A 10 9.71 -21.86 -24.35
N GLN A 11 9.46 -21.22 -25.50
CA GLN A 11 9.63 -19.77 -25.66
C GLN A 11 8.69 -19.01 -24.72
N PHE A 12 7.41 -19.40 -24.69
CA PHE A 12 6.44 -18.79 -23.78
C PHE A 12 6.85 -18.92 -22.31
N ALA A 13 7.26 -20.12 -21.88
CA ALA A 13 7.69 -20.39 -20.51
C ALA A 13 8.88 -19.52 -20.09
N GLU A 14 9.89 -19.38 -20.96
CA GLU A 14 11.06 -18.55 -20.67
C GLU A 14 10.70 -17.06 -20.57
N HIS A 15 9.86 -16.56 -21.46
CA HIS A 15 9.40 -15.17 -21.39
C HIS A 15 8.53 -14.90 -20.16
N PHE A 16 7.67 -15.85 -19.77
CA PHE A 16 6.89 -15.76 -18.55
C PHE A 16 7.77 -15.77 -17.29
N ARG A 17 8.76 -16.68 -17.23
CA ARG A 17 9.74 -16.76 -16.16
C ARG A 17 10.53 -15.47 -16.03
N ARG A 18 11.07 -14.94 -17.13
CA ARG A 18 11.83 -13.68 -17.14
C ARG A 18 10.97 -12.51 -16.65
N ALA A 19 9.73 -12.39 -17.15
CA ALA A 19 8.81 -11.34 -16.73
C ALA A 19 8.49 -11.42 -15.23
N TRP A 20 8.20 -12.61 -14.72
CA TRP A 20 7.86 -12.82 -13.32
C TRP A 20 9.06 -12.61 -12.39
N LEU A 21 10.20 -13.25 -12.66
CA LEU A 21 11.37 -13.20 -11.81
C LEU A 21 12.07 -11.84 -11.85
N GLY A 22 12.14 -11.18 -13.01
CA GLY A 22 12.71 -9.83 -13.13
C GLY A 22 12.00 -8.78 -12.27
N THR A 23 10.78 -9.07 -11.80
CA THR A 23 10.09 -8.21 -10.80
C THR A 23 10.30 -8.63 -9.35
N GLN A 24 10.67 -9.88 -9.10
CA GLN A 24 11.02 -10.42 -7.78
C GLN A 24 12.48 -10.13 -7.39
N GLU A 25 13.38 -9.96 -8.36
CA GLU A 25 14.77 -9.51 -8.15
C GLU A 25 14.83 -8.14 -7.44
N LYS A 26 13.80 -7.30 -7.56
CA LYS A 26 13.68 -6.02 -6.83
C LYS A 26 13.35 -6.16 -5.34
N PHE A 27 12.93 -7.35 -4.89
CA PHE A 27 12.49 -7.57 -3.50
C PHE A 27 13.40 -8.51 -2.70
N HIS A 28 14.33 -9.21 -3.37
CA HIS A 28 15.20 -10.19 -2.73
C HIS A 28 16.67 -9.87 -3.00
N SER A 29 17.42 -9.76 -1.91
CA SER A 29 18.85 -9.47 -1.87
C SER A 29 19.69 -10.41 -2.75
N GLY A 30 20.26 -9.85 -3.83
CA GLY A 30 21.63 -10.11 -4.29
C GLY A 30 22.04 -11.53 -4.71
N ARG A 31 21.16 -12.53 -4.73
CA ARG A 31 21.47 -13.86 -5.28
C ARG A 31 21.07 -13.90 -6.75
N SER A 32 22.08 -14.05 -7.62
CA SER A 32 21.88 -14.42 -9.03
C SER A 32 21.04 -15.69 -9.08
N LEU A 33 19.81 -15.60 -9.57
CA LEU A 33 18.96 -16.76 -9.73
C LEU A 33 19.47 -17.62 -10.87
N ASP A 34 19.40 -18.93 -10.69
CA ASP A 34 19.64 -19.85 -11.77
C ASP A 34 18.65 -19.55 -12.90
N ARG A 35 19.17 -19.39 -14.12
CA ARG A 35 18.37 -19.10 -15.32
C ARG A 35 17.42 -20.25 -15.65
N ASN A 36 17.64 -21.44 -15.09
CA ASN A 36 16.79 -22.61 -15.31
C ASN A 36 15.79 -22.88 -14.16
N ASP A 37 15.70 -22.00 -13.16
CA ASP A 37 14.78 -22.22 -12.03
C ASP A 37 13.34 -21.80 -12.35
N PHE A 38 12.53 -22.75 -12.83
CA PHE A 38 11.09 -22.60 -12.99
C PHE A 38 10.31 -22.85 -11.68
N SER A 39 10.97 -23.25 -10.59
CA SER A 39 10.30 -23.59 -9.33
C SER A 39 9.65 -22.39 -8.63
N ARG A 40 10.11 -21.18 -8.98
CA ARG A 40 9.65 -19.90 -8.44
C ARG A 40 8.49 -19.27 -9.22
N LEU A 41 8.00 -19.93 -10.27
CA LEU A 41 6.78 -19.51 -10.97
C LEU A 41 5.54 -19.69 -10.07
N PRO A 42 4.52 -18.85 -10.24
CA PRO A 42 3.29 -18.99 -9.47
C PRO A 42 2.54 -20.27 -9.87
N ARG A 43 2.10 -21.03 -8.85
CA ARG A 43 1.47 -22.35 -9.02
C ARG A 43 -0.01 -22.28 -9.44
N ARG A 44 -0.67 -21.15 -9.20
CA ARG A 44 -2.05 -20.90 -9.59
C ARG A 44 -2.10 -19.66 -10.48
N LEU A 45 -2.47 -19.85 -11.74
CA LEU A 45 -2.54 -18.80 -12.75
C LEU A 45 -3.99 -18.45 -13.05
N GLY A 46 -4.31 -17.16 -13.00
CA GLY A 46 -5.54 -16.62 -13.55
C GLY A 46 -5.29 -16.09 -14.95
N LEU A 47 -6.21 -16.30 -15.88
CA LEU A 47 -6.16 -15.71 -17.22
C LEU A 47 -7.35 -14.77 -17.43
N ALA A 48 -7.11 -13.53 -17.86
CA ALA A 48 -8.21 -12.67 -18.31
C ALA A 48 -8.43 -12.87 -19.82
N ILE A 49 -9.56 -13.46 -20.20
CA ILE A 49 -9.86 -13.84 -21.58
C ILE A 49 -11.01 -12.99 -22.13
N SER A 50 -10.75 -12.28 -23.22
CA SER A 50 -11.77 -11.49 -23.93
C SER A 50 -12.44 -12.24 -25.08
N GLY A 51 -11.85 -13.36 -25.53
CA GLY A 51 -12.30 -14.12 -26.70
C GLY A 51 -11.62 -13.72 -28.01
N GLY A 52 -10.86 -12.62 -28.02
CA GLY A 52 -10.02 -12.23 -29.16
C GLY A 52 -8.78 -13.10 -29.30
N ALA A 53 -8.18 -13.09 -30.50
CA ALA A 53 -7.05 -13.96 -30.87
C ALA A 53 -5.91 -13.93 -29.86
N ASP A 54 -5.54 -12.75 -29.35
CA ASP A 54 -4.39 -12.58 -28.46
C ASP A 54 -4.60 -13.28 -27.11
N SER A 55 -5.82 -13.15 -26.56
CA SER A 55 -6.21 -13.81 -25.31
C SER A 55 -6.40 -15.32 -25.48
N MET A 56 -6.89 -15.77 -26.64
CA MET A 56 -7.06 -17.20 -26.93
C MET A 56 -5.71 -17.90 -27.17
N ALA A 57 -4.75 -17.23 -27.83
CA ALA A 57 -3.38 -17.71 -27.93
C ALA A 57 -2.73 -17.85 -26.55
N LEU A 58 -2.92 -16.85 -25.66
CA LEU A 58 -2.46 -16.93 -24.27
C LEU A 58 -3.06 -18.14 -23.54
N ALA A 59 -4.38 -18.36 -23.66
CA ALA A 59 -5.06 -19.48 -23.03
C ALA A 59 -4.48 -20.81 -23.47
N PHE A 60 -4.29 -20.98 -24.78
CA PHE A 60 -3.65 -22.16 -25.35
C PHE A 60 -2.24 -22.38 -24.82
N LEU A 61 -1.37 -21.37 -24.87
CA LEU A 61 0.01 -21.47 -24.39
C LEU A 61 0.10 -21.80 -22.90
N CYS A 62 -0.77 -21.22 -22.07
CA CYS A 62 -0.84 -21.54 -20.64
C CYS A 62 -1.32 -22.97 -20.40
N ARG A 63 -2.30 -23.45 -21.16
CA ARG A 63 -2.78 -24.84 -21.07
C ARG A 63 -1.70 -25.84 -21.50
N GLN A 64 -0.93 -25.52 -22.54
CA GLN A 64 0.19 -26.35 -22.95
C GLN A 64 1.32 -26.33 -21.91
N LEU A 65 1.57 -25.18 -21.28
CA LEU A 65 2.54 -25.09 -20.17
C LEU A 65 2.10 -25.96 -18.98
N GLU A 66 0.82 -25.90 -18.59
CA GLU A 66 0.22 -26.73 -17.53
C GLU A 66 0.34 -28.23 -17.82
N ARG A 67 0.20 -28.64 -19.09
CA ARG A 67 0.37 -30.04 -19.52
C ARG A 67 1.84 -30.45 -19.67
N SER A 68 2.75 -29.48 -19.78
CA SER A 68 4.18 -29.74 -19.90
C SER A 68 4.81 -29.96 -18.53
N ALA A 69 5.88 -30.75 -18.48
CA ALA A 69 6.69 -30.90 -17.26
C ALA A 69 7.67 -29.73 -17.03
N LEU A 70 7.68 -28.69 -17.89
CA LEU A 70 8.72 -27.65 -17.92
C LEU A 70 8.73 -26.74 -16.68
N ALA A 71 7.57 -26.46 -16.10
CA ALA A 71 7.43 -25.50 -15.00
C ALA A 71 6.98 -26.12 -13.66
N GLY A 72 7.00 -27.45 -13.59
CA GLY A 72 6.39 -28.21 -12.49
C GLY A 72 4.87 -28.08 -12.46
N PRO A 73 4.20 -28.50 -11.36
CA PRO A 73 2.75 -28.46 -11.26
C PRO A 73 2.26 -27.01 -11.24
N ILE A 74 1.48 -26.64 -12.24
CA ILE A 74 0.78 -25.36 -12.35
C ILE A 74 -0.70 -25.67 -12.59
N SER A 75 -1.59 -24.83 -12.08
CA SER A 75 -3.02 -24.89 -12.38
C SER A 75 -3.48 -23.59 -13.03
N VAL A 76 -4.29 -23.71 -14.08
CA VAL A 76 -4.77 -22.57 -14.86
C VAL A 76 -6.27 -22.40 -14.70
N THR A 77 -6.72 -21.18 -14.41
CA THR A 77 -8.14 -20.79 -14.39
C THR A 77 -8.37 -19.58 -15.29
N ALA A 78 -9.30 -19.68 -16.23
CA ALA A 78 -9.71 -18.59 -17.10
C ALA A 78 -10.91 -17.83 -16.52
N PHE A 79 -10.86 -16.50 -16.64
CA PHE A 79 -11.94 -15.58 -16.30
C PHE A 79 -12.37 -14.85 -17.57
N VAL A 80 -13.65 -15.01 -17.91
CA VAL A 80 -14.30 -14.28 -19.02
C VAL A 80 -15.18 -13.22 -18.40
N VAL A 81 -14.98 -11.95 -18.74
CA VAL A 81 -15.75 -10.85 -18.16
C VAL A 81 -16.93 -10.53 -19.06
N ASP A 82 -18.15 -10.74 -18.56
CA ASP A 82 -19.36 -10.31 -19.23
C ASP A 82 -19.69 -8.88 -18.78
N HIS A 83 -19.50 -7.93 -19.69
CA HIS A 83 -19.75 -6.52 -19.44
C HIS A 83 -21.23 -6.17 -19.32
N ARG A 84 -22.15 -7.03 -19.80
CA ARG A 84 -23.60 -6.79 -19.84
C ARG A 84 -23.98 -5.43 -20.46
N ALA A 85 -23.14 -4.94 -21.37
CA ALA A 85 -23.32 -3.64 -22.01
C ALA A 85 -24.32 -3.69 -23.17
N ARG A 86 -24.46 -4.88 -23.78
CA ARG A 86 -25.38 -5.21 -24.87
C ARG A 86 -25.88 -6.63 -24.65
N VAL A 87 -27.02 -6.97 -25.27
CA VAL A 87 -27.66 -8.30 -25.11
C VAL A 87 -26.75 -9.43 -25.59
N GLU A 88 -25.94 -9.16 -26.62
CA GLU A 88 -25.00 -10.12 -27.22
C GLU A 88 -23.80 -10.41 -26.32
N SER A 89 -23.45 -9.52 -25.38
CA SER A 89 -22.27 -9.65 -24.50
C SER A 89 -22.29 -10.96 -23.72
N SER A 90 -23.45 -11.32 -23.16
CA SER A 90 -23.61 -12.57 -22.41
C SER A 90 -23.56 -13.81 -23.30
N GLN A 91 -23.97 -13.70 -24.56
CA GLN A 91 -23.84 -14.81 -25.51
C GLN A 91 -22.38 -15.00 -25.93
N GLU A 92 -21.66 -13.92 -26.23
CA GLU A 92 -20.23 -13.95 -26.55
C GLU A 92 -19.42 -14.55 -25.40
N ALA A 93 -19.67 -14.11 -24.16
CA ALA A 93 -19.01 -14.64 -22.97
C ALA A 93 -19.24 -16.15 -22.80
N ARG A 94 -20.46 -16.64 -23.05
CA ARG A 94 -20.80 -18.07 -23.01
C ARG A 94 -20.10 -18.86 -24.11
N THR A 95 -20.05 -18.33 -25.34
CA THR A 95 -19.33 -18.97 -26.46
C THR A 95 -17.84 -19.12 -26.16
N VAL A 96 -17.20 -18.05 -25.69
CA VAL A 96 -15.77 -18.07 -25.32
C VAL A 96 -15.52 -19.04 -24.16
N ALA A 97 -16.39 -19.05 -23.15
CA ALA A 97 -16.28 -20.02 -22.05
C ALA A 97 -16.43 -21.47 -22.53
N GLY A 98 -17.29 -21.72 -23.51
CA GLY A 98 -17.42 -23.03 -24.18
C GLY A 98 -16.11 -23.45 -24.86
N TRP A 99 -15.48 -22.56 -25.63
CA TRP A 99 -14.18 -22.85 -26.27
C TRP A 99 -13.07 -23.14 -25.26
N LEU A 100 -12.99 -22.38 -24.16
CA LEU A 100 -12.00 -22.61 -23.10
C LEU A 100 -12.23 -23.94 -22.37
N THR A 101 -13.49 -24.29 -22.13
CA THR A 101 -13.87 -25.58 -21.51
C THR A 101 -13.50 -26.75 -22.42
N ALA A 102 -13.75 -26.63 -23.74
CA ALA A 102 -13.33 -27.62 -24.73
C ALA A 102 -11.80 -27.79 -24.80
N MET A 103 -11.04 -26.73 -24.50
CA MET A 103 -9.57 -26.78 -24.36
C MET A 103 -9.10 -27.43 -23.04
N GLY A 104 -10.03 -27.75 -22.13
CA GLY A 104 -9.75 -28.33 -20.83
C GLY A 104 -9.29 -27.32 -19.77
N ILE A 105 -9.66 -26.04 -19.92
CA ILE A 105 -9.31 -24.98 -18.97
C ILE A 105 -10.49 -24.73 -18.03
N LYS A 106 -10.24 -24.71 -16.71
CA LYS A 106 -11.25 -24.31 -15.71
C LYS A 106 -11.68 -22.86 -15.98
N THR A 107 -12.97 -22.63 -16.21
CA THR A 107 -13.46 -21.32 -16.65
C THR A 107 -14.56 -20.78 -15.73
N LYS A 108 -14.51 -19.48 -15.42
CA LYS A 108 -15.58 -18.75 -14.71
C LYS A 108 -15.96 -17.49 -15.49
N ILE A 109 -17.25 -17.30 -15.74
CA ILE A 109 -17.78 -16.03 -16.25
C ILE A 109 -17.96 -15.07 -15.07
N LEU A 110 -17.47 -13.84 -15.22
CA LEU A 110 -17.57 -12.76 -14.26
C LEU A 110 -18.52 -11.70 -14.83
N GLU A 111 -19.74 -11.70 -14.33
CA GLU A 111 -20.77 -10.76 -14.76
C GLU A 111 -20.60 -9.43 -14.02
N LEU A 112 -20.56 -8.32 -14.76
CA LEU A 112 -20.44 -7.00 -14.16
C LEU A 112 -21.80 -6.50 -13.66
N ASP A 113 -21.82 -6.04 -12.42
CA ASP A 113 -22.99 -5.38 -11.80
C ASP A 113 -22.79 -3.86 -11.83
N TRP A 114 -23.52 -3.20 -12.73
CA TRP A 114 -23.52 -1.75 -12.88
C TRP A 114 -24.33 -1.03 -11.79
N ALA A 115 -25.34 -1.69 -11.20
CA ALA A 115 -26.24 -1.09 -10.21
C ALA A 115 -25.52 -0.81 -8.87
N ARG A 116 -24.56 -1.66 -8.51
CA ARG A 116 -23.71 -1.47 -7.32
C ARG A 116 -22.86 -0.20 -7.40
N PHE A 117 -22.51 0.27 -8.60
CA PHE A 117 -21.70 1.48 -8.81
C PHE A 117 -22.52 2.77 -8.74
N ALA A 118 -23.75 2.77 -9.27
CA ALA A 118 -24.68 3.90 -9.19
C ALA A 118 -25.06 4.30 -7.74
N LYS A 119 -24.78 3.43 -6.76
CA LYS A 119 -24.94 3.70 -5.31
C LYS A 119 -23.69 4.30 -4.67
N GLN A 120 -22.50 4.08 -5.23
CA GLN A 120 -21.22 4.49 -4.64
C GLN A 120 -20.83 5.92 -5.03
N ASP A 121 -21.34 6.42 -6.15
CA ASP A 121 -21.20 7.82 -6.61
C ASP A 121 -22.24 8.77 -5.97
N ARG A 122 -23.08 8.27 -5.05
CA ARG A 122 -24.09 9.06 -4.32
C ARG A 122 -23.50 9.87 -3.17
N LEU A 123 -22.43 10.60 -3.45
CA LEU A 123 -21.97 11.77 -2.72
C LEU A 123 -22.29 13.02 -3.57
N GLY A 124 -23.58 13.24 -3.83
CA GLY A 124 -24.10 14.60 -3.92
C GLY A 124 -24.62 15.18 -5.24
N LEU A 125 -24.84 14.44 -6.33
CA LEU A 125 -25.63 14.96 -7.47
C LEU A 125 -26.44 13.85 -8.15
N GLU A 126 -27.77 13.92 -8.02
CA GLU A 126 -28.70 13.12 -8.82
C GLU A 126 -28.67 13.61 -10.27
N LYS A 127 -28.29 12.74 -11.20
CA LYS A 127 -28.63 12.90 -12.62
C LYS A 127 -29.57 11.78 -13.01
N GLU A 128 -30.80 12.15 -13.34
CA GLU A 128 -31.82 11.30 -13.93
C GLU A 128 -31.43 10.83 -15.34
N ASN A 129 -31.79 9.58 -15.63
CA ASN A 129 -32.11 9.03 -16.95
C ASN A 129 -31.00 8.92 -18.01
N SER A 130 -29.87 8.29 -17.69
CA SER A 130 -29.14 7.47 -18.68
C SER A 130 -28.74 6.10 -18.10
N PRO A 131 -29.03 4.97 -18.78
CA PRO A 131 -28.65 3.63 -18.30
C PRO A 131 -27.13 3.36 -18.39
N LEU A 132 -26.36 4.24 -19.06
CA LEU A 132 -24.91 4.13 -19.23
C LEU A 132 -24.23 5.44 -18.78
N PRO A 133 -23.15 5.39 -17.97
CA PRO A 133 -22.42 6.58 -17.54
C PRO A 133 -21.72 7.28 -18.72
N SER A 134 -21.57 8.61 -18.66
CA SER A 134 -20.87 9.43 -19.68
C SER A 134 -19.37 9.10 -19.84
N ALA A 135 -18.82 8.22 -18.99
CA ALA A 135 -17.46 7.68 -19.06
C ALA A 135 -17.47 6.13 -19.02
N PHE A 136 -18.34 5.51 -19.83
CA PHE A 136 -18.57 4.06 -19.85
C PHE A 136 -17.27 3.22 -19.84
N GLU A 137 -16.28 3.56 -20.68
CA GLU A 137 -15.03 2.81 -20.77
C GLU A 137 -14.25 2.81 -19.44
N THR A 138 -14.15 3.98 -18.78
CA THR A 138 -13.47 4.13 -17.48
C THR A 138 -14.17 3.29 -16.40
N HIS A 139 -15.51 3.31 -16.39
CA HIS A 139 -16.30 2.54 -15.44
C HIS A 139 -16.22 1.03 -15.69
N ALA A 140 -16.35 0.62 -16.96
CA ALA A 140 -16.16 -0.77 -17.38
C ALA A 140 -14.78 -1.28 -16.98
N ARG A 141 -13.74 -0.46 -17.16
CA ARG A 141 -12.37 -0.77 -16.75
C ARG A 141 -12.28 -0.99 -15.23
N HIS A 142 -12.85 -0.10 -14.43
CA HIS A 142 -12.84 -0.19 -12.96
C HIS A 142 -13.55 -1.45 -12.47
N LEU A 143 -14.78 -1.70 -12.95
CA LEU A 143 -15.56 -2.90 -12.61
C LEU A 143 -14.85 -4.19 -13.03
N ARG A 144 -14.31 -4.22 -14.26
CA ARG A 144 -13.57 -5.38 -14.80
C ARG A 144 -12.41 -5.78 -13.90
N PHE A 145 -11.53 -4.85 -13.54
CA PHE A 145 -10.35 -5.18 -12.74
C PHE A 145 -10.72 -5.56 -11.29
N ARG A 146 -11.74 -4.94 -10.70
CA ARG A 146 -12.22 -5.35 -9.36
C ARG A 146 -12.86 -6.74 -9.37
N ALA A 147 -13.63 -7.09 -10.41
CA ALA A 147 -14.21 -8.42 -10.57
C ALA A 147 -13.10 -9.48 -10.73
N LEU A 148 -12.13 -9.22 -11.62
CA LEU A 148 -10.95 -10.09 -11.80
C LEU A 148 -10.15 -10.24 -10.51
N GLY A 149 -9.86 -9.13 -9.82
CA GLY A 149 -9.12 -9.13 -8.57
C GLY A 149 -9.81 -9.95 -7.48
N THR A 150 -11.11 -9.76 -7.31
CA THR A 150 -11.92 -10.52 -6.34
C THR A 150 -11.94 -12.01 -6.67
N ALA A 151 -12.18 -12.37 -7.93
CA ALA A 151 -12.21 -13.77 -8.38
C ALA A 151 -10.85 -14.48 -8.25
N CYS A 152 -9.75 -13.77 -8.49
CA CYS A 152 -8.40 -14.26 -8.25
C CYS A 152 -8.15 -14.51 -6.74
N ARG A 153 -8.54 -13.55 -5.89
CA ARG A 153 -8.39 -13.69 -4.43
C ARG A 153 -9.16 -14.90 -3.90
N GLU A 154 -10.41 -15.08 -4.32
CA GLU A 154 -11.26 -16.24 -3.95
C GLU A 154 -10.63 -17.59 -4.29
N ARG A 155 -9.74 -17.64 -5.29
CA ARG A 155 -9.06 -18.86 -5.76
C ARG A 155 -7.59 -18.95 -5.31
N GLY A 156 -7.14 -18.02 -4.46
CA GLY A 156 -5.74 -17.95 -4.04
C GLY A 156 -4.77 -17.72 -5.21
N ILE A 157 -5.20 -17.05 -6.28
CA ILE A 157 -4.39 -16.69 -7.45
C ILE A 157 -3.72 -15.34 -7.18
N ASN A 158 -2.40 -15.29 -7.33
CA ASN A 158 -1.62 -14.05 -7.21
C ASN A 158 -1.06 -13.54 -8.56
N ALA A 159 -1.14 -14.34 -9.62
CA ALA A 159 -0.68 -13.99 -10.96
C ALA A 159 -1.85 -14.05 -11.97
N LEU A 160 -2.27 -12.87 -12.44
CA LEU A 160 -3.30 -12.72 -13.48
C LEU A 160 -2.63 -12.39 -14.83
N LEU A 161 -2.66 -13.32 -15.77
CA LEU A 161 -2.06 -13.16 -17.08
C LEU A 161 -3.03 -12.48 -18.05
N MET A 162 -2.50 -11.60 -18.90
CA MET A 162 -3.25 -10.90 -19.96
C MET A 162 -2.53 -10.97 -21.30
N GLY A 163 -3.30 -11.07 -22.38
CA GLY A 163 -2.82 -11.25 -23.75
C GLY A 163 -2.25 -10.00 -24.42
N HIS A 164 -1.64 -9.07 -23.68
CA HIS A 164 -0.99 -7.91 -24.30
C HIS A 164 0.29 -8.35 -25.03
N HIS A 165 0.51 -7.82 -26.22
CA HIS A 165 1.63 -8.20 -27.09
C HIS A 165 2.58 -7.04 -27.44
N GLN A 166 3.60 -7.30 -28.26
CA GLN A 166 4.60 -6.30 -28.64
C GLN A 166 3.98 -5.07 -29.31
N ASP A 167 3.07 -5.28 -30.25
CA ASP A 167 2.46 -4.19 -31.01
C ASP A 167 1.64 -3.25 -30.09
N ASP A 168 0.95 -3.77 -29.06
CA ASP A 168 0.25 -2.95 -28.05
C ASP A 168 1.19 -1.98 -27.32
N THR A 169 2.43 -2.42 -27.09
CA THR A 169 3.46 -1.62 -26.43
C THR A 169 3.97 -0.53 -27.36
N VAL A 170 4.12 -0.84 -28.65
CA VAL A 170 4.47 0.15 -29.69
C VAL A 170 3.37 1.21 -29.80
N GLU A 171 2.11 0.78 -29.99
CA GLU A 171 0.94 1.65 -30.06
C GLU A 171 0.84 2.55 -28.81
N THR A 172 0.96 1.96 -27.62
CA THR A 172 0.90 2.71 -26.35
C THR A 172 2.04 3.72 -26.24
N THR A 173 3.24 3.40 -26.74
CA THR A 173 4.39 4.32 -26.67
C THR A 173 4.24 5.48 -27.63
N ILE A 174 3.76 5.24 -28.86
CA ILE A 174 3.44 6.30 -29.82
C ILE A 174 2.34 7.22 -29.26
N TRP A 175 1.28 6.64 -28.68
CA TRP A 175 0.23 7.41 -28.02
C TRP A 175 0.76 8.28 -26.87
N ARG A 176 1.66 7.72 -26.05
CA ARG A 176 2.28 8.49 -24.97
C ARG A 176 3.19 9.59 -25.51
N LEU A 177 3.95 9.33 -26.57
CA LEU A 177 4.76 10.34 -27.25
C LEU A 177 3.89 11.50 -27.75
N SER A 178 2.79 11.21 -28.47
CA SER A 178 1.87 12.23 -28.98
C SER A 178 1.17 13.02 -27.86
N SER A 179 1.03 12.41 -26.68
CA SER A 179 0.47 13.04 -25.49
C SER A 179 1.52 13.75 -24.61
N GLY A 180 2.76 13.91 -25.08
CA GLY A 180 3.83 14.64 -24.37
C GLY A 180 4.68 13.81 -23.39
N GLY A 181 4.57 12.48 -23.44
CA GLY A 181 5.37 11.56 -22.63
C GLY A 181 6.87 11.66 -22.92
N ARG A 182 7.70 11.60 -21.88
CA ARG A 182 9.17 11.72 -21.96
C ARG A 182 9.87 10.75 -21.01
N GLY A 183 11.13 10.46 -21.29
CA GLY A 183 12.01 9.66 -20.42
C GLY A 183 11.35 8.34 -20.01
N ALA A 184 11.24 8.12 -18.70
CA ALA A 184 10.59 6.96 -18.08
C ALA A 184 9.13 6.72 -18.51
N GLY A 185 8.38 7.75 -18.92
CA GLY A 185 6.99 7.61 -19.38
C GLY A 185 6.86 6.77 -20.66
N LEU A 186 7.95 6.60 -21.39
CA LEU A 186 8.02 5.92 -22.69
C LEU A 186 8.47 4.46 -22.59
N ALA A 187 8.54 3.89 -21.39
CA ALA A 187 8.97 2.51 -21.14
C ALA A 187 7.96 1.43 -21.60
N GLY A 188 6.94 1.83 -22.37
CA GLY A 188 5.88 0.95 -22.85
C GLY A 188 4.95 0.44 -21.74
N ILE A 189 4.35 -0.72 -21.99
CA ILE A 189 3.54 -1.45 -21.02
C ILE A 189 4.46 -2.29 -20.13
N PRO A 190 4.36 -2.23 -18.80
CA PRO A 190 5.18 -3.07 -17.92
C PRO A 190 4.79 -4.56 -18.05
N GLU A 191 5.78 -5.45 -18.14
CA GLU A 191 5.57 -6.90 -18.20
C GLU A 191 4.82 -7.42 -16.97
N VAL A 192 5.14 -6.90 -15.78
CA VAL A 192 4.42 -7.19 -14.54
C VAL A 192 4.07 -5.88 -13.83
N ALA A 193 2.84 -5.78 -13.35
CA ALA A 193 2.37 -4.62 -12.60
C ALA A 193 1.33 -5.04 -11.54
N ARG A 194 1.08 -4.18 -10.55
CA ARG A 194 -0.06 -4.37 -9.65
C ARG A 194 -1.37 -4.29 -10.44
N ILE A 195 -2.37 -5.04 -9.99
CA ILE A 195 -3.71 -4.92 -10.55
C ILE A 195 -4.25 -3.49 -10.31
N PRO A 196 -4.61 -2.74 -11.37
CA PRO A 196 -5.11 -1.38 -11.22
C PRO A 196 -6.54 -1.40 -10.68
N GLU A 197 -7.08 -0.24 -10.32
CA GLU A 197 -8.50 -0.06 -9.95
C GLU A 197 -8.96 -0.84 -8.70
N CYS A 198 -8.03 -1.48 -7.99
CA CYS A 198 -8.31 -2.34 -6.83
C CYS A 198 -7.81 -1.76 -5.50
N HIS A 199 -7.52 -0.46 -5.47
CA HIS A 199 -7.13 0.22 -4.23
C HIS A 199 -8.19 0.02 -3.13
N GLY A 200 -7.74 -0.26 -1.90
CA GLY A 200 -8.62 -0.56 -0.76
C GLY A 200 -9.25 -1.96 -0.76
N LEU A 201 -8.97 -2.84 -1.73
CA LEU A 201 -9.39 -4.24 -1.70
C LEU A 201 -8.34 -5.15 -1.04
N PHE A 202 -8.60 -5.57 0.19
CA PHE A 202 -7.70 -6.47 0.92
C PHE A 202 -7.56 -7.82 0.22
N GLY A 203 -6.32 -8.31 0.12
CA GLY A 203 -5.98 -9.55 -0.59
C GLY A 203 -5.86 -9.39 -2.12
N VAL A 204 -6.16 -8.21 -2.65
CA VAL A 204 -6.10 -7.91 -4.09
C VAL A 204 -5.01 -6.90 -4.39
N SER A 205 -5.01 -5.76 -3.69
CA SER A 205 -4.01 -4.71 -3.89
C SER A 205 -3.18 -4.53 -2.62
N GLU A 206 -1.86 -4.68 -2.77
CA GLU A 206 -0.87 -4.32 -1.72
C GLU A 206 -1.15 -4.96 -0.35
N SER A 207 -1.73 -6.17 -0.34
CA SER A 207 -2.24 -6.88 0.85
C SER A 207 -2.55 -8.34 0.54
N GLY A 208 -2.85 -9.14 1.58
CA GLY A 208 -3.15 -10.58 1.47
C GLY A 208 -2.07 -11.49 2.04
N SER A 209 -0.89 -10.96 2.27
CA SER A 209 0.16 -11.57 3.07
C SER A 209 0.68 -10.55 4.08
N THR A 210 1.50 -10.98 5.04
CA THR A 210 2.02 -10.09 6.08
C THR A 210 3.49 -10.43 6.33
N ILE A 211 4.30 -9.42 6.62
CA ILE A 211 5.64 -9.57 7.18
C ILE A 211 5.69 -8.88 8.54
N GLN A 212 6.54 -9.36 9.44
CA GLN A 212 6.84 -8.68 10.69
C GLN A 212 8.12 -7.86 10.54
N LEU A 213 8.05 -6.57 10.78
CA LEU A 213 9.23 -5.71 10.93
C LEU A 213 9.54 -5.57 12.41
N ALA A 214 10.81 -5.78 12.80
CA ALA A 214 11.22 -5.54 14.18
C ALA A 214 10.89 -4.09 14.62
N LYS A 215 10.58 -3.86 15.90
CA LYS A 215 10.38 -2.50 16.42
C LYS A 215 11.66 -1.66 16.39
N HIS A 216 12.82 -2.32 16.43
CA HIS A 216 14.13 -1.68 16.40
C HIS A 216 15.02 -2.28 15.30
N GLY A 217 15.94 -1.47 14.79
CA GLY A 217 16.98 -1.91 13.85
C GLY A 217 17.89 -3.00 14.43
N SER A 218 18.56 -3.75 13.55
CA SER A 218 19.56 -4.77 13.92
C SER A 218 20.79 -4.19 14.66
N HIS A 219 20.96 -2.87 14.62
CA HIS A 219 21.95 -2.16 15.42
C HIS A 219 21.24 -1.56 16.64
N VAL A 220 21.40 -2.20 17.80
CA VAL A 220 21.08 -1.60 19.10
C VAL A 220 21.90 -0.32 19.20
N ARG A 221 21.26 0.83 19.03
CA ARG A 221 21.89 2.15 19.17
C ARG A 221 21.44 2.78 20.47
N GLU A 222 22.28 3.67 20.97
CA GLU A 222 22.05 4.46 22.18
C GLU A 222 20.61 4.98 22.22
N PRO A 223 19.91 4.84 23.36
CA PRO A 223 18.55 5.32 23.48
C PRO A 223 18.53 6.82 23.25
N PHE A 224 17.65 7.28 22.37
CA PHE A 224 17.43 8.71 22.15
C PHE A 224 15.96 9.06 22.36
N HIS A 225 15.70 10.33 22.63
CA HIS A 225 14.36 10.85 22.84
C HIS A 225 14.13 12.07 21.96
N VAL A 226 13.03 12.06 21.21
CA VAL A 226 12.58 13.18 20.38
C VAL A 226 11.53 13.98 21.12
N GLN A 227 11.74 15.28 21.22
CA GLN A 227 10.79 16.22 21.82
C GLN A 227 10.43 17.29 20.80
N VAL A 228 9.13 17.60 20.71
CA VAL A 228 8.61 18.69 19.89
C VAL A 228 7.92 19.67 20.83
N ASP A 229 8.34 20.94 20.80
CA ASP A 229 7.77 22.00 21.63
C ASP A 229 6.44 22.55 21.07
N ASP A 230 5.79 23.43 21.82
CA ASP A 230 4.51 24.06 21.42
C ASP A 230 4.65 24.98 20.20
N LYS A 231 5.88 25.40 19.87
CA LYS A 231 6.21 26.15 18.64
C LYS A 231 6.52 25.21 17.47
N ASN A 232 6.28 23.91 17.64
CA ASN A 232 6.52 22.85 16.67
C ASN A 232 7.98 22.73 16.23
N LYS A 233 8.92 23.12 17.11
CA LYS A 233 10.36 22.92 16.95
C LYS A 233 10.76 21.59 17.57
N GLY A 234 11.40 20.75 16.78
CA GLY A 234 11.86 19.44 17.22
C GLY A 234 13.28 19.48 17.78
N SER A 235 13.54 18.65 18.76
CA SER A 235 14.85 18.42 19.34
C SER A 235 15.06 16.94 19.63
N ILE A 236 16.31 16.50 19.55
CA ILE A 236 16.73 15.13 19.82
C ILE A 236 17.81 15.12 20.89
N MET A 237 17.68 14.20 21.85
CA MET A 237 18.65 13.98 22.92
C MET A 237 19.09 12.52 22.87
N PHE A 238 20.41 12.29 22.80
CA PHE A 238 21.02 10.97 22.88
C PHE A 238 21.45 10.72 24.32
N ASN A 239 21.02 9.61 24.93
CA ASN A 239 21.37 9.27 26.32
C ASN A 239 22.60 8.34 26.34
N PRO A 240 23.78 8.79 26.84
CA PRO A 240 24.97 7.93 26.95
C PRO A 240 24.95 6.97 28.15
N THR A 241 23.93 6.99 29.03
CA THR A 241 23.98 6.30 30.34
C THR A 241 22.88 5.23 30.49
N ILE A 242 23.10 4.06 29.89
CA ILE A 242 22.59 2.79 30.43
C ILE A 242 23.79 1.81 30.49
N THR A 243 24.73 2.15 31.37
CA THR A 243 25.66 1.20 31.97
C THR A 243 25.44 1.25 33.48
N GLN A 244 25.50 0.08 34.10
CA GLN A 244 25.09 -0.24 35.48
C GLN A 244 25.58 0.74 36.57
N LYS A 245 24.78 0.82 37.67
CA LYS A 245 24.94 1.58 38.95
C LYS A 245 24.35 3.01 38.87
N ASP A 246 23.33 3.40 39.65
CA ASP A 246 23.22 3.27 41.10
C ASP A 246 21.82 2.88 41.61
N SER A 247 21.84 1.84 42.42
CA SER A 247 20.90 1.58 43.51
C SER A 247 21.12 2.58 44.65
N SER A 248 20.28 3.59 44.79
CA SER A 248 19.69 4.05 46.07
C SER A 248 19.04 5.43 45.93
N LYS A 249 17.87 5.57 46.57
CA LYS A 249 17.06 6.80 46.78
C LYS A 249 16.17 7.25 45.61
N HIS A 250 15.09 6.51 45.37
CA HIS A 250 13.72 7.04 45.31
C HIS A 250 12.72 5.88 45.31
N GLN A 251 12.41 5.40 46.51
CA GLN A 251 11.37 4.40 46.76
C GLN A 251 10.04 5.13 46.99
N SER A 252 9.17 5.18 45.98
CA SER A 252 7.71 5.18 46.17
C SER A 252 6.98 4.91 44.86
N MET A 253 6.35 3.73 44.80
CA MET A 253 5.27 3.31 43.89
C MET A 253 5.55 3.32 42.37
N ARG A 254 6.54 2.52 41.94
CA ARG A 254 6.47 1.84 40.64
C ARG A 254 5.82 0.47 40.87
N LEU A 255 4.63 0.26 40.30
CA LEU A 255 4.01 -1.06 40.16
C LEU A 255 4.91 -1.93 39.29
N SER A 256 5.61 -2.87 39.95
CA SER A 256 6.31 -4.04 39.44
C SER A 256 6.26 -4.25 37.91
N SER A 257 7.36 -3.90 37.25
CA SER A 257 7.75 -4.46 35.96
C SER A 257 8.06 -5.96 36.14
N PRO A 258 7.66 -6.85 35.22
CA PRO A 258 8.08 -8.25 35.31
C PRO A 258 9.56 -8.39 34.98
N ASP A 259 10.20 -9.32 35.68
CA ASP A 259 11.61 -9.70 35.59
C ASP A 259 12.12 -9.85 34.15
N ILE A 260 13.24 -9.17 33.89
CA ILE A 260 14.02 -9.28 32.66
C ILE A 260 14.92 -10.52 32.80
N THR A 261 14.31 -11.70 32.79
CA THR A 261 14.99 -12.99 32.64
C THR A 261 14.15 -13.97 31.82
N ASN A 262 13.56 -13.48 30.73
CA ASN A 262 13.17 -14.31 29.59
C ASN A 262 13.23 -13.47 28.32
N LYS A 263 14.08 -13.86 27.36
CA LYS A 263 14.08 -13.35 25.98
C LYS A 263 12.78 -13.78 25.28
N SER A 264 11.64 -13.21 25.68
CA SER A 264 10.43 -13.23 24.87
C SER A 264 10.59 -12.11 23.85
N ALA A 265 10.78 -12.47 22.58
CA ALA A 265 10.88 -11.51 21.47
C ALA A 265 9.69 -10.54 21.53
N VAL A 266 9.96 -9.24 21.62
CA VAL A 266 8.91 -8.22 21.49
C VAL A 266 8.33 -8.36 20.08
N PRO A 267 7.01 -8.54 19.91
CA PRO A 267 6.42 -8.71 18.58
C PRO A 267 6.70 -7.48 17.72
N GLY A 268 7.12 -7.71 16.47
CA GLY A 268 7.29 -6.68 15.47
C GLY A 268 5.97 -6.02 15.04
N VAL A 269 6.06 -4.99 14.19
CA VAL A 269 4.89 -4.39 13.55
C VAL A 269 4.55 -5.19 12.29
N SER A 270 3.27 -5.55 12.16
CA SER A 270 2.74 -6.24 10.98
C SER A 270 2.60 -5.28 9.80
N VAL A 271 3.23 -5.62 8.68
CA VAL A 271 3.14 -4.87 7.42
C VAL A 271 2.53 -5.75 6.34
N ALA A 272 1.50 -5.25 5.68
CA ALA A 272 0.83 -5.91 4.57
C ALA A 272 1.79 -6.12 3.41
N THR A 273 1.75 -7.30 2.81
CA THR A 273 2.49 -7.66 1.60
C THR A 273 1.60 -8.48 0.66
N GLY A 274 2.14 -8.93 -0.46
CA GLY A 274 1.40 -9.73 -1.43
C GLY A 274 0.48 -8.90 -2.33
N GLY A 275 -0.68 -9.43 -2.64
CA GLY A 275 -1.63 -8.91 -3.62
C GLY A 275 -1.50 -9.58 -4.98
N ILE A 276 -2.32 -9.14 -5.93
CA ILE A 276 -2.39 -9.69 -7.28
C ILE A 276 -1.55 -8.87 -8.23
N HIS A 277 -0.72 -9.57 -8.99
CA HIS A 277 0.06 -9.01 -10.08
C HIS A 277 -0.55 -9.39 -11.41
N ILE A 278 -0.65 -8.42 -12.28
CA ILE A 278 -0.85 -8.66 -13.69
C ILE A 278 0.48 -9.05 -14.31
N CYS A 279 0.49 -10.14 -15.08
CA CYS A 279 1.61 -10.54 -15.92
C CYS A 279 1.23 -10.50 -17.40
N ARG A 280 2.16 -10.07 -18.25
CA ARG A 280 1.96 -9.93 -19.71
C ARG A 280 3.11 -10.64 -20.45
N PRO A 281 3.15 -11.98 -20.43
CA PRO A 281 4.26 -12.74 -21.02
C PRO A 281 4.38 -12.57 -22.54
N LEU A 282 3.32 -12.11 -23.21
CA LEU A 282 3.29 -11.97 -24.67
C LEU A 282 3.89 -10.66 -25.20
N LEU A 283 4.31 -9.73 -24.33
CA LEU A 283 4.84 -8.41 -24.74
C LEU A 283 6.07 -8.46 -25.64
N SER A 284 6.82 -9.56 -25.64
CA SER A 284 7.99 -9.74 -26.51
C SER A 284 7.64 -10.29 -27.90
N PHE A 285 6.41 -10.74 -28.12
CA PHE A 285 5.99 -11.40 -29.36
C PHE A 285 5.12 -10.46 -30.21
N PRO A 286 5.36 -10.39 -31.53
CA PRO A 286 4.52 -9.61 -32.44
C PRO A 286 3.15 -10.27 -32.62
N LYS A 287 2.12 -9.47 -32.93
CA LYS A 287 0.75 -9.98 -33.14
C LYS A 287 0.66 -11.10 -34.17
N THR A 288 1.48 -11.04 -35.20
CA THR A 288 1.56 -12.06 -36.26
C THR A 288 1.91 -13.46 -35.73
N SER A 289 2.77 -13.56 -34.72
CA SER A 289 3.10 -14.85 -34.09
C SER A 289 1.93 -15.42 -33.28
N LEU A 290 1.12 -14.56 -32.66
CA LEU A 290 -0.07 -14.98 -31.90
C LEU A 290 -1.14 -15.53 -32.86
N LEU A 291 -1.38 -14.82 -33.98
CA LEU A 291 -2.30 -15.28 -35.03
C LEU A 291 -1.85 -16.61 -35.64
N GLU A 292 -0.55 -16.76 -35.92
CA GLU A 292 0.00 -18.02 -36.43
C GLU A 292 -0.16 -19.16 -35.40
N THR A 293 -0.01 -18.86 -34.11
CA THR A 293 -0.24 -19.83 -33.03
C THR A 293 -1.69 -20.30 -33.00
N CYS A 294 -2.65 -19.37 -33.13
CA CYS A 294 -4.07 -19.73 -33.22
C CYS A 294 -4.37 -20.54 -34.48
N HIS A 295 -3.85 -20.13 -35.64
CA HIS A 295 -4.08 -20.79 -36.92
C HIS A 295 -3.54 -22.23 -36.93
N GLN A 296 -2.27 -22.44 -36.57
CA GLN A 296 -1.64 -23.76 -36.57
C GLN A 296 -2.33 -24.74 -35.62
N ASN A 297 -2.84 -24.25 -34.49
CA ASN A 297 -3.48 -25.08 -33.46
C ASN A 297 -5.02 -25.07 -33.55
N LYS A 298 -5.59 -24.49 -34.61
CA LYS A 298 -7.04 -24.42 -34.86
C LYS A 298 -7.83 -23.84 -33.68
N ILE A 299 -7.29 -22.80 -33.05
CA ILE A 299 -7.91 -22.16 -31.89
C ILE A 299 -8.97 -21.16 -32.37
N PRO A 300 -10.25 -21.33 -31.98
CA PRO A 300 -11.29 -20.37 -32.34
C PRO A 300 -11.09 -19.06 -31.57
N TYR A 301 -11.42 -17.95 -32.22
CA TYR A 301 -11.46 -16.63 -31.60
C TYR A 301 -12.48 -15.74 -32.29
N VAL A 302 -12.97 -14.74 -31.58
CA VAL A 302 -13.86 -13.70 -32.13
C VAL A 302 -13.02 -12.61 -32.79
N SER A 303 -13.47 -12.15 -33.96
CA SER A 303 -12.92 -10.97 -34.63
C SER A 303 -13.99 -9.88 -34.64
N ASP A 304 -13.78 -8.85 -33.83
CA ASP A 304 -14.67 -7.69 -33.76
C ASP A 304 -14.27 -6.66 -34.85
N PRO A 305 -15.15 -6.34 -35.82
CA PRO A 305 -14.90 -5.39 -36.90
C PRO A 305 -14.51 -3.98 -36.42
N THR A 306 -15.03 -3.56 -35.27
CA THR A 306 -14.77 -2.23 -34.70
C THR A 306 -13.30 -2.02 -34.31
N ASN A 307 -12.54 -3.10 -34.10
CA ASN A 307 -11.10 -3.03 -33.83
C ASN A 307 -10.27 -2.54 -35.03
N PHE A 308 -10.88 -2.54 -36.23
CA PHE A 308 -10.24 -2.14 -37.48
C PHE A 308 -10.66 -0.74 -37.94
N ASP A 309 -11.64 -0.12 -37.29
CA ASP A 309 -12.08 1.24 -37.60
C ASP A 309 -11.10 2.28 -37.01
N PRO A 310 -10.33 3.00 -37.85
CA PRO A 310 -9.34 3.97 -37.39
C PRO A 310 -9.96 5.22 -36.75
N THR A 311 -11.26 5.49 -36.96
CA THR A 311 -11.94 6.69 -36.47
C THR A 311 -12.42 6.56 -35.02
N LEU A 312 -12.55 5.33 -34.52
CA LEU A 312 -13.21 5.04 -33.25
C LEU A 312 -12.32 5.33 -32.04
N THR A 313 -11.02 5.05 -32.12
CA THR A 313 -10.06 5.38 -31.05
C THR A 313 -8.72 5.84 -31.60
N PRO A 314 -7.96 6.68 -30.86
CA PRO A 314 -6.60 7.04 -31.25
C PRO A 314 -5.67 5.83 -31.41
N ARG A 315 -5.90 4.74 -30.66
CA ARG A 315 -5.14 3.50 -30.81
C ARG A 315 -5.41 2.81 -32.14
N ASN A 316 -6.67 2.74 -32.57
CA ASN A 316 -7.01 2.17 -33.87
C ASN A 316 -6.41 3.00 -35.01
N ALA A 317 -6.43 4.33 -34.90
CA ALA A 317 -5.75 5.22 -35.85
C ALA A 317 -4.25 4.91 -35.93
N ILE A 318 -3.56 4.86 -34.79
CA ILE A 318 -2.12 4.52 -34.73
C ILE A 318 -1.85 3.14 -35.34
N ARG A 319 -2.67 2.15 -35.03
CA ARG A 319 -2.54 0.79 -35.57
C ARG A 319 -2.68 0.79 -37.10
N SER A 320 -3.67 1.51 -37.63
CA SER A 320 -3.87 1.65 -39.08
C SER A 320 -2.65 2.32 -39.75
N MET A 321 -2.11 3.37 -39.14
CA MET A 321 -0.91 4.07 -39.66
C MET A 321 0.35 3.20 -39.63
N LEU A 322 0.51 2.39 -38.58
CA LEU A 322 1.59 1.42 -38.47
C LEU A 322 1.46 0.31 -39.52
N ALA A 323 0.24 -0.16 -39.79
CA ALA A 323 -0.02 -1.18 -40.79
C ALA A 323 0.18 -0.68 -42.23
N SER A 324 -0.15 0.58 -42.51
CA SER A 324 0.04 1.20 -43.82
C SER A 324 1.46 1.72 -44.07
N ASP A 325 2.39 1.54 -43.12
CA ASP A 325 3.77 2.07 -43.16
C ASP A 325 3.88 3.59 -43.46
N SER A 326 2.81 4.34 -43.16
CA SER A 326 2.69 5.78 -43.47
C SER A 326 3.50 6.66 -42.52
N LEU A 327 3.98 6.09 -41.42
CA LEU A 327 4.79 6.78 -40.43
C LEU A 327 6.27 6.90 -40.86
N PRO A 328 6.94 8.03 -40.55
CA PRO A 328 8.38 8.18 -40.73
C PRO A 328 9.17 7.08 -39.99
N ARG A 329 10.37 6.75 -40.48
CA ARG A 329 11.24 5.68 -39.91
C ARG A 329 11.40 5.77 -38.38
N ALA A 330 11.47 6.97 -37.83
CA ALA A 330 11.60 7.20 -36.38
C ALA A 330 10.39 6.72 -35.56
N LEU A 331 9.20 6.69 -36.15
CA LEU A 331 7.94 6.30 -35.51
C LEU A 331 7.47 4.89 -35.89
N ARG A 332 8.29 4.13 -36.62
CA ARG A 332 8.03 2.71 -36.93
C ARG A 332 8.42 1.80 -35.78
N ALA A 333 7.85 0.58 -35.76
CA ALA A 333 8.01 -0.37 -34.65
C ALA A 333 9.46 -0.61 -34.19
N PRO A 334 10.48 -0.83 -35.05
CA PRO A 334 11.85 -1.08 -34.58
C PRO A 334 12.45 0.09 -33.80
N SER A 335 12.20 1.32 -34.25
CA SER A 335 12.68 2.55 -33.60
C SER A 335 12.00 2.77 -32.26
N ILE A 336 10.67 2.56 -32.21
CA ILE A 336 9.89 2.67 -30.98
C ILE A 336 10.28 1.59 -29.97
N LEU A 337 10.52 0.34 -30.39
CA LEU A 337 11.02 -0.72 -29.52
C LEU A 337 12.42 -0.40 -28.96
N SER A 338 13.29 0.22 -29.77
CA SER A 338 14.59 0.71 -29.29
C SER A 338 14.43 1.79 -28.21
N LEU A 339 13.54 2.76 -28.45
CA LEU A 339 13.21 3.81 -27.48
C LEU A 339 12.64 3.23 -26.17
N ILE A 340 11.74 2.24 -26.25
CA ILE A 340 11.19 1.54 -25.09
C ILE A 340 12.32 0.92 -24.27
N ARG A 341 13.25 0.20 -24.91
CA ARG A 341 14.41 -0.42 -24.21
C ARG A 341 15.27 0.63 -23.52
N SER A 342 15.59 1.74 -24.20
CA SER A 342 16.35 2.85 -23.60
C SER A 342 15.62 3.47 -22.40
N SER A 343 14.30 3.64 -22.49
CA SER A 343 13.47 4.14 -21.39
C SER A 343 13.38 3.16 -20.21
N GLN A 344 13.31 1.86 -20.47
CA GLN A 344 13.35 0.82 -19.44
C GLN A 344 14.72 0.77 -18.74
N ALA A 345 15.82 0.86 -19.49
CA ALA A 345 17.17 0.94 -18.94
C ALA A 345 17.36 2.19 -18.08
N PHE A 346 16.79 3.33 -18.50
CA PHE A 346 16.76 4.56 -17.71
C PHE A 346 16.03 4.39 -16.37
N LEU A 347 14.87 3.71 -16.36
CA LEU A 347 14.11 3.43 -15.14
C LEU A 347 14.88 2.50 -14.18
N HIS A 348 15.50 1.46 -14.73
CA HIS A 348 16.30 0.51 -13.98
C HIS A 348 17.49 1.21 -13.32
N THR A 349 18.31 1.92 -14.11
CA THR A 349 19.47 2.66 -13.59
C THR A 349 19.08 3.72 -12.57
N SER A 350 17.94 4.39 -12.76
CA SER A 350 17.44 5.38 -11.79
C SER A 350 17.04 4.73 -10.46
N THR A 351 16.50 3.51 -10.49
CA THR A 351 16.20 2.74 -9.26
C THR A 351 17.50 2.33 -8.56
N GLU A 352 18.49 1.83 -9.31
CA GLU A 352 19.80 1.45 -8.77
C GLU A 352 20.55 2.63 -8.14
N PHE A 353 20.58 3.79 -8.78
CA PHE A 353 21.19 4.98 -8.20
C PHE A 353 20.42 5.50 -6.98
N SER A 354 19.09 5.39 -6.97
CA SER A 354 18.28 5.67 -5.77
C SER A 354 18.62 4.71 -4.63
N ASN A 355 18.79 3.42 -4.91
CA ASN A 355 19.21 2.42 -3.93
C ASN A 355 20.60 2.73 -3.36
N LYS A 356 21.56 3.10 -4.21
CA LYS A 356 22.89 3.57 -3.78
C LYS A 356 22.80 4.81 -2.90
N LEU A 357 21.95 5.78 -3.25
CA LEU A 357 21.77 7.02 -2.47
C LEU A 357 21.18 6.73 -1.09
N LEU A 358 20.14 5.88 -1.02
CA LEU A 358 19.54 5.45 0.24
C LEU A 358 20.56 4.76 1.15
N ALA A 359 21.40 3.89 0.58
CA ALA A 359 22.42 3.15 1.33
C ALA A 359 23.58 4.02 1.82
N SER A 360 24.03 4.99 1.01
CA SER A 360 25.20 5.81 1.34
C SER A 360 24.86 7.03 2.19
N LYS A 361 23.76 7.75 1.87
CA LYS A 361 23.43 9.05 2.45
C LYS A 361 22.31 9.01 3.48
N CYS A 362 21.40 8.05 3.43
CA CYS A 362 20.24 8.04 4.34
C CYS A 362 20.43 7.03 5.48
N ARG A 363 19.99 7.41 6.69
CA ARG A 363 20.04 6.54 7.87
C ARG A 363 18.78 6.70 8.69
N ILE A 364 18.02 5.62 8.84
CA ILE A 364 16.90 5.57 9.79
C ILE A 364 17.50 5.47 11.19
N LEU A 365 17.13 6.41 12.07
CA LEU A 365 17.43 6.38 13.49
C LEU A 365 16.30 5.69 14.26
N ASP A 366 15.05 6.00 13.91
CA ASP A 366 13.84 5.35 14.44
C ASP A 366 12.76 5.29 13.35
N LEU A 367 11.98 4.21 13.37
CA LEU A 367 10.84 4.00 12.47
C LEU A 367 9.68 3.44 13.29
N ASN A 368 8.69 4.29 13.55
CA ASN A 368 7.49 3.92 14.29
C ASN A 368 6.29 3.91 13.35
N LEU A 369 6.00 2.73 12.80
CA LEU A 369 4.84 2.52 11.91
C LEU A 369 3.50 2.55 12.66
N GLU A 370 3.48 2.35 13.99
CA GLU A 370 2.25 2.45 14.81
C GLU A 370 1.71 3.89 14.82
N ALA A 371 2.63 4.86 14.84
CA ALA A 371 2.32 6.29 14.72
C ALA A 371 2.46 6.85 13.30
N GLY A 372 3.15 6.13 12.41
CA GLY A 372 3.53 6.62 11.08
C GLY A 372 4.54 7.76 11.18
N THR A 373 5.60 7.56 11.96
CA THR A 373 6.71 8.50 12.12
C THR A 373 8.05 7.84 11.82
N MET A 374 9.03 8.63 11.37
CA MET A 374 10.40 8.19 11.14
C MET A 374 11.38 9.31 11.47
N VAL A 375 12.46 8.97 12.16
CA VAL A 375 13.58 9.88 12.38
C VAL A 375 14.66 9.52 11.38
N LEU A 376 14.92 10.43 10.45
CA LEU A 376 15.84 10.24 9.33
C LEU A 376 17.05 11.16 9.47
N GLN A 377 18.25 10.59 9.45
CA GLN A 377 19.50 11.33 9.32
C GLN A 377 19.99 11.29 7.87
N ILE A 378 20.34 12.45 7.33
CA ILE A 378 21.03 12.60 6.05
C ILE A 378 22.52 12.80 6.35
N ARG A 379 23.37 11.89 5.86
CA ARG A 379 24.79 11.90 6.15
C ARG A 379 25.54 12.91 5.30
N ASP A 380 26.35 13.70 5.97
CA ASP A 380 27.37 14.49 5.30
C ASP A 380 28.52 13.55 4.94
N LEU A 381 28.65 13.27 3.63
CA LEU A 381 29.81 12.56 3.10
C LEU A 381 30.62 13.58 2.32
N PRO A 382 31.93 13.70 2.58
CA PRO A 382 32.83 14.46 1.75
C PRO A 382 32.63 14.12 0.27
N SER A 383 32.73 15.11 -0.62
CA SER A 383 32.44 14.93 -2.05
C SER A 383 33.25 13.79 -2.69
N PHE A 384 34.46 13.50 -2.22
CA PHE A 384 35.30 12.41 -2.71
C PHE A 384 34.85 11.01 -2.25
N LEU A 385 34.05 10.91 -1.19
CA LEU A 385 33.43 9.66 -0.72
C LEU A 385 32.00 9.47 -1.23
N ASP A 386 31.47 10.41 -2.02
CA ASP A 386 30.14 10.30 -2.61
C ASP A 386 30.23 9.59 -3.98
N PRO A 387 29.94 8.28 -4.06
CA PRO A 387 30.10 7.52 -5.29
C PRO A 387 29.14 7.98 -6.40
N LEU A 388 28.10 8.76 -6.07
CA LEU A 388 27.13 9.25 -7.04
C LEU A 388 27.59 10.54 -7.71
N LYS A 389 28.34 11.40 -7.02
CA LYS A 389 28.89 12.63 -7.61
C LYS A 389 29.91 12.34 -8.71
N SER A 390 30.66 11.25 -8.63
CA SER A 390 31.60 10.83 -9.67
C SER A 390 30.94 10.09 -10.85
N GLN A 391 29.78 9.45 -10.63
CA GLN A 391 29.10 8.63 -11.64
C GLN A 391 28.03 9.39 -12.44
N LEU A 392 27.52 10.52 -11.93
CA LEU A 392 26.35 11.19 -12.47
C LEU A 392 26.60 12.67 -12.72
N SER A 393 26.00 13.21 -13.80
CA SER A 393 25.93 14.65 -13.99
C SER A 393 25.06 15.31 -12.91
N PRO A 394 25.26 16.60 -12.59
CA PRO A 394 24.50 17.29 -11.54
C PRO A 394 22.98 17.23 -11.75
N SER A 395 22.52 17.38 -12.99
CA SER A 395 21.09 17.30 -13.33
C SER A 395 20.50 15.90 -13.11
N ARG A 396 21.29 14.85 -13.36
CA ARG A 396 20.86 13.47 -13.11
C ARG A 396 20.87 13.14 -11.64
N LEU A 397 21.90 13.56 -10.90
CA LEU A 397 21.93 13.43 -9.44
C LEU A 397 20.70 14.06 -8.79
N PHE A 398 20.35 15.29 -9.20
CA PHE A 398 19.16 16.00 -8.72
C PHE A 398 17.85 15.22 -8.97
N GLN A 399 17.70 14.62 -10.15
CA GLN A 399 16.53 13.78 -10.47
C GLN A 399 16.48 12.51 -9.61
N ILE A 400 17.63 11.87 -9.35
CA ILE A 400 17.73 10.71 -8.45
C ILE A 400 17.39 11.11 -7.01
N GLN A 401 17.83 12.27 -6.55
CA GLN A 401 17.48 12.80 -5.23
C GLN A 401 15.97 13.04 -5.11
N ALA A 402 15.32 13.65 -6.11
CA ALA A 402 13.86 13.85 -6.12
C ALA A 402 13.08 12.52 -6.10
N LEU A 403 13.50 11.54 -6.91
CA LEU A 403 12.94 10.18 -6.91
C LEU A 403 13.11 9.50 -5.54
N THR A 404 14.27 9.69 -4.91
CA THR A 404 14.59 9.08 -3.62
C THR A 404 13.76 9.71 -2.50
N LEU A 405 13.54 11.03 -2.51
CA LEU A 405 12.61 11.67 -1.57
C LEU A 405 11.20 11.10 -1.69
N ARG A 406 10.72 10.86 -2.92
CA ARG A 406 9.41 10.22 -3.13
C ARG A 406 9.33 8.82 -2.52
N ARG A 407 10.41 8.03 -2.59
CA ARG A 407 10.46 6.72 -1.94
C ARG A 407 10.44 6.84 -0.41
N ILE A 408 11.21 7.79 0.14
CA ILE A 408 11.27 8.07 1.58
C ILE A 408 9.89 8.49 2.11
N THR A 409 9.21 9.42 1.44
CA THR A 409 7.86 9.86 1.86
C THR A 409 6.83 8.75 1.75
N GLY A 410 6.96 7.88 0.75
CA GLY A 410 6.09 6.71 0.55
C GLY A 410 6.12 5.69 1.69
N ILE A 411 7.17 5.67 2.52
CA ILE A 411 7.24 4.80 3.71
C ILE A 411 6.26 5.28 4.80
N ILE A 412 6.10 6.59 4.96
CA ILE A 412 5.28 7.21 6.01
C ILE A 412 3.86 7.54 5.53
N SER A 413 3.71 7.82 4.23
CA SER A 413 2.43 8.22 3.63
C SER A 413 2.20 7.49 2.29
N PRO A 414 1.90 6.18 2.30
CA PRO A 414 1.78 5.34 1.11
C PRO A 414 0.46 5.57 0.35
N PHE A 415 0.32 6.74 -0.28
CA PHE A 415 -0.78 7.04 -1.21
C PHE A 415 -0.77 6.11 -2.42
N HIS A 416 -1.96 5.86 -2.98
CA HIS A 416 -2.09 5.02 -4.17
C HIS A 416 -1.64 5.75 -5.45
N GLY A 417 -1.01 5.00 -6.37
CA GLY A 417 -0.63 5.50 -7.69
C GLY A 417 0.44 6.61 -7.66
N ASN A 418 0.43 7.46 -8.70
CA ASN A 418 1.32 8.63 -8.80
C ASN A 418 0.67 9.88 -8.19
N HIS A 419 0.07 9.76 -7.01
CA HIS A 419 -0.68 10.85 -6.37
C HIS A 419 0.14 12.16 -6.29
N PHE A 420 1.44 12.05 -6.01
CA PHE A 420 2.38 13.15 -6.11
C PHE A 420 3.40 12.89 -7.23
N PRO A 421 3.47 13.73 -8.28
CA PRO A 421 4.43 13.57 -9.36
C PRO A 421 5.85 13.85 -8.85
N VAL A 422 6.87 13.17 -9.41
CA VAL A 422 8.28 13.34 -9.00
C VAL A 422 8.74 14.81 -9.06
N ARG A 423 8.23 15.56 -10.04
CA ARG A 423 8.54 17.00 -10.19
C ARG A 423 8.17 17.84 -8.96
N SER A 424 7.15 17.44 -8.19
CA SER A 424 6.78 18.17 -6.97
C SER A 424 7.82 18.03 -5.85
N TYR A 425 8.77 17.10 -5.97
CA TYR A 425 9.85 16.87 -5.01
C TYR A 425 11.10 17.71 -5.32
N GLU A 426 11.26 18.17 -6.55
CA GLU A 426 12.42 18.94 -7.02
C GLU A 426 12.73 20.17 -6.14
N PRO A 427 11.76 21.03 -5.74
CA PRO A 427 12.05 22.22 -4.94
C PRO A 427 12.59 21.93 -3.53
N PHE A 428 12.48 20.69 -3.05
CA PHE A 428 12.84 20.28 -1.70
C PHE A 428 14.15 19.50 -1.65
N VAL A 429 14.73 19.13 -2.81
CA VAL A 429 15.97 18.37 -2.88
C VAL A 429 17.11 19.08 -2.14
N SER A 430 17.32 20.37 -2.40
CA SER A 430 18.36 21.17 -1.74
C SER A 430 18.08 21.42 -0.26
N ARG A 431 16.82 21.37 0.17
CA ARG A 431 16.46 21.51 1.59
C ARG A 431 16.84 20.28 2.41
N VAL A 432 16.78 19.08 1.81
CA VAL A 432 17.03 17.82 2.51
C VAL A 432 18.48 17.35 2.35
N PHE A 433 19.07 17.43 1.15
CA PHE A 433 20.36 16.79 0.85
C PHE A 433 21.60 17.70 0.93
N THR A 434 21.45 19.01 1.14
CA THR A 434 22.60 19.93 1.19
C THR A 434 23.18 20.02 2.62
N SER A 435 24.50 19.77 2.73
CA SER A 435 25.31 19.89 3.96
C SER A 435 25.53 21.36 4.35
N GLN A 436 25.61 21.68 5.65
CA GLN A 436 25.61 23.06 6.16
C GLN A 436 27.00 23.68 6.44
N GLU A 437 28.10 23.21 5.83
CA GLU A 437 29.46 23.72 6.16
C GLU A 437 30.15 24.57 5.08
N GLU A 438 29.50 24.97 4.00
CA GLU A 438 30.08 25.94 3.03
C GLU A 438 29.73 27.40 3.36
N GLY A 439 30.02 27.82 4.60
CA GLY A 439 29.75 29.19 5.09
C GLY A 439 30.83 29.74 6.02
N HIS A 440 32.06 29.25 5.91
CA HIS A 440 33.21 29.76 6.66
C HIS A 440 34.38 30.13 5.75
N ASP A 441 34.09 30.76 4.61
CA ASP A 441 35.06 31.67 4.01
C ASP A 441 34.76 33.07 4.58
N GLY A 442 35.66 33.52 5.46
CA GLY A 442 35.62 34.86 6.03
C GLY A 442 35.79 35.91 4.94
N ASN A 443 34.68 36.57 4.57
CA ASN A 443 34.58 37.96 4.13
C ASN A 443 33.24 38.16 3.39
N ALA A 444 32.14 38.34 4.14
CA ALA A 444 30.94 38.95 3.60
C ALA A 444 30.33 39.87 4.68
N PRO A 445 29.95 41.12 4.33
CA PRO A 445 29.54 42.11 5.31
C PRO A 445 28.17 41.77 5.91
N GLU A 446 28.06 41.96 7.21
CA GLU A 446 26.84 41.81 8.01
C GLU A 446 25.74 42.76 7.53
N SER A 447 24.92 42.34 6.57
CA SER A 447 23.62 42.98 6.31
C SER A 447 22.67 42.08 5.50
N SER A 448 22.11 41.06 6.14
CA SER A 448 20.73 40.63 5.86
C SER A 448 20.24 39.63 6.91
N ASN A 449 19.20 40.01 7.66
CA ASN A 449 18.43 39.14 8.55
C ASN A 449 17.60 38.13 7.73
N SER A 450 18.25 37.21 7.03
CA SER A 450 17.59 36.04 6.44
C SER A 450 18.14 34.77 7.09
N SER A 451 17.48 34.33 8.16
CA SER A 451 17.68 32.96 8.66
C SER A 451 17.51 31.97 7.50
N PRO A 452 18.43 31.01 7.28
CA PRO A 452 18.41 30.20 6.09
C PRO A 452 17.10 29.40 6.03
N ALA A 453 16.35 29.55 4.93
CA ALA A 453 15.08 28.85 4.68
C ALA A 453 15.18 27.31 4.71
N SER A 454 16.40 26.75 4.89
CA SER A 454 16.70 25.32 4.94
C SER A 454 16.20 24.60 6.19
N ARG A 455 16.00 25.29 7.33
CA ARG A 455 15.57 24.66 8.61
C ARG A 455 14.14 25.03 9.04
N GLN A 456 13.23 25.23 8.09
CA GLN A 456 11.82 25.40 8.38
C GLN A 456 11.04 24.11 8.15
N ASN A 457 9.97 23.92 8.92
CA ASN A 457 9.03 22.83 8.68
C ASN A 457 8.41 22.97 7.28
N PHE A 458 8.28 21.87 6.55
CA PHE A 458 7.56 21.86 5.28
C PHE A 458 6.82 20.55 5.06
N THR A 459 5.84 20.55 4.17
CA THR A 459 5.14 19.32 3.78
C THR A 459 5.54 18.92 2.37
N LEU A 460 5.83 17.64 2.19
CA LEU A 460 6.19 17.05 0.91
C LEU A 460 5.57 15.65 0.80
N GLY A 461 4.82 15.39 -0.27
CA GLY A 461 4.22 14.07 -0.50
C GLY A 461 3.26 13.60 0.61
N GLY A 462 2.57 14.54 1.27
CA GLY A 462 1.72 14.25 2.43
C GLY A 462 2.50 13.87 3.69
N VAL A 463 3.79 14.17 3.76
CA VAL A 463 4.67 13.99 4.93
C VAL A 463 5.14 15.37 5.40
N LEU A 464 4.99 15.63 6.70
CA LEU A 464 5.56 16.79 7.37
C LEU A 464 7.03 16.49 7.73
N PHE A 465 7.93 17.31 7.20
CA PHE A 465 9.35 17.32 7.54
C PHE A 465 9.59 18.36 8.63
N GLN A 466 10.13 17.92 9.76
CA GLN A 466 10.51 18.79 10.88
C GLN A 466 11.99 18.60 11.19
N PRO A 467 12.85 19.64 11.09
CA PRO A 467 14.25 19.51 11.43
C PRO A 467 14.40 19.35 12.96
N LEU A 468 15.31 18.47 13.39
CA LEU A 468 15.61 18.24 14.80
C LEU A 468 16.94 18.90 15.19
N THR A 469 16.94 19.68 16.26
CA THR A 469 18.17 20.20 16.88
C THR A 469 18.73 19.21 17.90
N VAL A 470 20.04 18.94 17.84
CA VAL A 470 20.73 18.09 18.81
C VAL A 470 21.03 18.92 20.06
N LYS A 471 20.53 18.51 21.23
CA LYS A 471 20.62 19.30 22.49
C LYS A 471 21.82 18.95 23.40
N ASP A 472 22.37 17.75 23.32
CA ASP A 472 23.59 17.34 24.05
C ASP A 472 24.51 16.58 23.08
N THR A 473 25.78 17.00 23.01
CA THR A 473 26.81 16.46 22.10
C THR A 473 27.75 15.48 22.79
N ARG A 474 27.48 15.09 24.06
CA ARG A 474 28.27 14.08 24.80
C ARG A 474 28.23 12.65 24.20
N GLY A 475 27.71 12.51 22.99
CA GLY A 475 28.12 11.56 21.97
C GLY A 475 28.00 12.23 20.60
N GLN A 476 29.08 12.32 19.83
CA GLN A 476 28.96 12.72 18.42
C GLN A 476 28.03 11.71 17.73
N VAL A 477 26.93 12.15 17.13
CA VAL A 477 26.14 11.28 16.25
C VAL A 477 27.00 11.01 15.02
N PRO A 478 27.47 9.78 14.77
CA PRO A 478 28.33 9.52 13.62
C PRO A 478 27.53 9.82 12.34
N GLY A 479 27.97 10.80 11.56
CA GLY A 479 27.37 11.14 10.26
C GLY A 479 26.66 12.50 10.13
N GLY A 480 26.80 13.43 11.07
CA GLY A 480 26.37 14.84 10.91
C GLY A 480 25.03 15.19 11.55
N ASN A 481 24.70 16.49 11.54
CA ASN A 481 23.57 17.08 12.29
C ASN A 481 22.29 17.27 11.47
N ASN A 482 22.24 16.81 10.22
CA ASN A 482 21.08 16.92 9.35
C ASN A 482 20.06 15.82 9.65
N ILE A 483 19.21 16.06 10.66
CA ILE A 483 18.24 15.10 11.19
C ILE A 483 16.82 15.65 11.05
N TRP A 484 15.90 14.81 10.56
CA TRP A 484 14.51 15.15 10.33
C TRP A 484 13.57 14.17 11.06
N LEU A 485 12.56 14.70 11.73
CA LEU A 485 11.36 13.96 12.09
C LEU A 485 10.36 14.04 10.94
N LEU A 486 10.02 12.88 10.39
CA LEU A 486 9.03 12.71 9.34
C LEU A 486 7.77 12.15 9.98
N SER A 487 6.62 12.76 9.70
CA SER A 487 5.31 12.26 10.11
C SER A 487 4.30 12.51 9.00
N ARG A 488 3.17 11.80 8.98
CA ARG A 488 2.11 12.17 8.03
C ARG A 488 1.67 13.62 8.29
N GLN A 489 1.33 14.35 7.23
CA GLN A 489 0.77 15.68 7.38
C GLN A 489 -0.48 15.63 8.28
N PRO A 490 -0.52 16.40 9.39
CA PRO A 490 -1.70 16.46 10.24
C PRO A 490 -2.94 16.89 9.45
N PHE A 491 -4.07 16.26 9.74
CA PHE A 491 -5.33 16.61 9.08
C PHE A 491 -5.76 18.03 9.47
N PHE A 492 -6.20 18.82 8.49
CA PHE A 492 -6.89 20.08 8.77
C PHE A 492 -8.23 19.80 9.47
N LYS A 493 -8.69 20.73 10.32
CA LYS A 493 -9.94 20.61 11.07
C LYS A 493 -11.09 20.18 10.14
N ASN A 494 -11.78 19.09 10.49
CA ASN A 494 -12.92 18.49 9.78
C ASN A 494 -12.65 17.95 8.36
N LYS A 495 -11.37 17.77 7.96
CA LYS A 495 -11.00 17.18 6.65
C LYS A 495 -10.35 15.79 6.75
N GLY A 496 -10.46 15.14 7.90
CA GLY A 496 -9.90 13.81 8.14
C GLY A 496 -10.72 12.68 7.49
N THR A 497 -10.06 11.58 7.14
CA THR A 497 -10.75 10.37 6.67
C THR A 497 -11.57 9.75 7.82
N VAL A 498 -12.89 9.66 7.63
CA VAL A 498 -13.80 9.01 8.56
C VAL A 498 -14.34 7.74 7.91
N SER A 499 -14.13 6.60 8.56
CA SER A 499 -14.71 5.32 8.16
C SER A 499 -15.78 4.91 9.16
N ARG A 500 -17.00 4.67 8.67
CA ARG A 500 -18.12 4.14 9.46
C ARG A 500 -18.32 2.68 9.11
N LEU A 501 -18.47 1.85 10.13
CA LEU A 501 -18.71 0.42 9.99
C LEU A 501 -19.94 0.05 10.79
N ASP A 502 -21.05 -0.17 10.08
CA ASP A 502 -22.30 -0.61 10.68
C ASP A 502 -22.24 -2.10 10.96
N ILE A 503 -22.30 -2.45 12.23
CA ILE A 503 -22.24 -3.83 12.71
C ILE A 503 -23.65 -4.24 13.10
N GLN A 504 -24.18 -5.20 12.37
CA GLN A 504 -25.44 -5.86 12.68
C GLN A 504 -25.13 -7.21 13.32
N ILE A 505 -25.57 -7.41 14.57
CA ILE A 505 -25.46 -8.71 15.23
C ILE A 505 -26.82 -9.41 15.16
N PRO A 506 -26.90 -10.56 14.46
CA PRO A 506 -28.13 -11.32 14.37
C PRO A 506 -28.49 -12.00 15.69
N ASN A 507 -29.76 -11.94 16.06
CA ASN A 507 -30.31 -12.64 17.21
C ASN A 507 -30.70 -14.08 16.80
N GLY A 508 -29.92 -15.08 17.19
CA GLY A 508 -30.29 -16.50 17.05
C GLY A 508 -29.77 -17.22 15.79
N LYS A 509 -29.82 -18.56 15.83
CA LYS A 509 -29.08 -19.54 15.01
C LYS A 509 -29.25 -19.48 13.47
N HIS A 510 -29.98 -18.52 12.91
CA HIS A 510 -30.20 -18.41 11.48
C HIS A 510 -29.96 -16.97 10.98
N SER A 511 -28.72 -16.70 10.59
CA SER A 511 -28.39 -15.51 9.81
C SER A 511 -27.18 -15.80 8.93
N THR A 512 -27.37 -15.70 7.63
CA THR A 512 -26.39 -16.04 6.59
C THR A 512 -25.52 -14.86 6.17
N GLU A 513 -25.65 -13.67 6.76
CA GLU A 513 -25.05 -12.44 6.21
C GLU A 513 -23.71 -11.99 6.83
N PHE A 514 -23.19 -12.62 7.87
CA PHE A 514 -21.83 -12.37 8.37
C PHE A 514 -21.15 -13.68 8.82
N LYS A 515 -21.07 -14.69 7.95
CA LYS A 515 -20.18 -15.84 8.18
C LYS A 515 -18.76 -15.53 7.73
N SER A 516 -18.09 -14.59 8.40
CA SER A 516 -16.62 -14.65 8.45
C SER A 516 -16.28 -15.80 9.40
N PRO A 517 -15.54 -16.85 8.99
CA PRO A 517 -15.23 -17.99 9.85
C PRO A 517 -14.50 -17.58 11.15
N THR A 518 -13.90 -16.38 11.18
CA THR A 518 -13.16 -15.83 12.32
C THR A 518 -14.01 -14.95 13.26
N GLY A 519 -15.21 -14.52 12.83
CA GLY A 519 -16.05 -13.54 13.51
C GLY A 519 -15.58 -12.09 13.42
N TYR A 520 -14.55 -11.80 12.61
CA TYR A 520 -14.10 -10.43 12.31
C TYR A 520 -14.79 -9.86 11.08
N THR A 521 -14.94 -8.53 11.05
CA THR A 521 -15.31 -7.75 9.87
C THR A 521 -14.27 -7.91 8.76
N PRO A 522 -14.62 -7.66 7.49
CA PRO A 522 -13.62 -7.54 6.43
C PRO A 522 -12.56 -6.47 6.77
N TRP A 523 -11.35 -6.67 6.25
CA TRP A 523 -10.29 -5.67 6.33
C TRP A 523 -10.68 -4.40 5.57
N THR A 524 -10.59 -3.25 6.24
CA THR A 524 -10.85 -1.92 5.67
C THR A 524 -9.59 -1.06 5.73
N LEU A 525 -9.23 -0.43 4.62
CA LEU A 525 -8.10 0.50 4.57
C LEU A 525 -8.53 1.89 5.07
N TRP A 526 -7.80 2.43 6.05
CA TRP A 526 -8.01 3.76 6.59
C TRP A 526 -6.82 4.67 6.28
N ASP A 527 -7.12 5.84 5.72
CA ASP A 527 -6.16 6.92 5.40
C ASP A 527 -4.92 6.44 4.62
N ASP A 528 -5.08 5.44 3.76
CA ASP A 528 -4.01 4.81 2.98
C ASP A 528 -2.84 4.21 3.79
N ARG A 529 -2.91 4.15 5.13
CA ARG A 529 -1.81 3.65 5.98
C ARG A 529 -2.13 2.36 6.71
N TYR A 530 -3.35 2.21 7.19
CA TYR A 530 -3.67 1.15 8.15
C TYR A 530 -4.83 0.32 7.64
N TRP A 531 -4.61 -0.99 7.57
CA TRP A 531 -5.71 -1.95 7.45
C TRP A 531 -6.25 -2.23 8.84
N PHE A 532 -7.58 -2.18 9.00
CA PHE A 532 -8.27 -2.51 10.24
C PHE A 532 -9.32 -3.60 10.02
N ARG A 533 -9.52 -4.42 11.04
CA ARG A 533 -10.74 -5.23 11.19
C ARG A 533 -11.12 -5.35 12.66
N PHE A 534 -12.40 -5.58 12.93
CA PHE A 534 -12.95 -5.61 14.27
C PHE A 534 -13.75 -6.88 14.50
N LYS A 535 -13.68 -7.41 15.71
CA LYS A 535 -14.57 -8.45 16.22
C LYS A 535 -15.39 -7.84 17.33
N VAL A 536 -16.70 -7.94 17.20
CA VAL A 536 -17.65 -7.35 18.15
C VAL A 536 -18.54 -8.44 18.71
N ILE A 537 -18.61 -8.51 20.03
CA ILE A 537 -19.35 -9.55 20.76
C ILE A 537 -20.15 -8.88 21.88
N SER A 538 -21.41 -9.27 22.05
CA SER A 538 -22.17 -8.91 23.26
C SER A 538 -21.70 -9.79 24.42
N ALA A 539 -21.33 -9.18 25.54
CA ALA A 539 -20.73 -9.85 26.69
C ALA A 539 -21.78 -10.52 27.61
N GLU A 540 -23.08 -10.34 27.35
CA GLU A 540 -24.16 -10.95 28.14
C GLU A 540 -24.66 -12.24 27.49
N LYS A 541 -24.26 -13.39 28.06
CA LYS A 541 -24.65 -14.72 27.56
C LYS A 541 -26.03 -15.20 28.03
N ASN A 542 -26.69 -14.50 28.97
CA ASN A 542 -27.90 -15.02 29.62
C ASN A 542 -28.92 -13.90 29.90
N GLN A 543 -29.83 -13.63 28.98
CA GLN A 543 -31.22 -13.29 29.32
C GLN A 543 -32.13 -13.84 28.22
N GLY A 544 -32.90 -14.88 28.57
CA GLY A 544 -34.05 -15.29 27.76
C GLY A 544 -35.06 -14.15 27.68
N ASN A 545 -35.75 -14.06 26.54
CA ASN A 545 -36.99 -13.31 26.37
C ASN A 545 -36.98 -11.79 26.67
N ARG A 546 -36.05 -11.02 26.09
CA ARG A 546 -36.29 -9.58 25.86
C ARG A 546 -36.06 -9.16 24.41
N SER A 547 -37.17 -8.81 23.76
CA SER A 547 -37.34 -7.93 22.60
C SER A 547 -36.62 -8.30 21.28
N SER A 548 -37.46 -8.58 20.27
CA SER A 548 -37.21 -8.77 18.82
C SER A 548 -36.60 -7.55 18.09
N LYS A 549 -35.67 -6.80 18.68
CA LYS A 549 -35.00 -5.67 18.02
C LYS A 549 -33.63 -6.10 17.49
N THR A 550 -33.38 -5.79 16.22
CA THR A 550 -32.07 -5.92 15.58
C THR A 550 -31.04 -5.09 16.37
N ARG A 551 -29.95 -5.74 16.79
CA ARG A 551 -28.86 -5.08 17.51
C ARG A 551 -27.92 -4.44 16.49
N ASN A 552 -27.89 -3.11 16.44
CA ASN A 552 -26.98 -2.34 15.60
C ASN A 552 -26.01 -1.48 16.43
N MET A 553 -24.76 -1.44 15.99
CA MET A 553 -23.74 -0.55 16.52
C MET A 553 -22.85 -0.07 15.36
N THR A 554 -22.57 1.23 15.33
CA THR A 554 -21.69 1.81 14.31
C THR A 554 -20.35 2.14 14.94
N LEU A 555 -19.30 1.47 14.47
CA LEU A 555 -17.91 1.82 14.79
C LEU A 555 -17.45 2.93 13.85
N VAL A 556 -16.74 3.91 14.41
CA VAL A 556 -16.18 5.04 13.68
C VAL A 556 -14.67 5.05 13.86
N ILE A 557 -13.93 5.06 12.76
CA ILE A 557 -12.48 5.30 12.74
C ILE A 557 -12.25 6.67 12.14
N ARG A 558 -11.61 7.56 12.90
CA ARG A 558 -11.30 8.92 12.48
C ARG A 558 -9.97 9.38 13.07
N PRO A 559 -9.39 10.51 12.63
CA PRO A 559 -8.19 11.02 13.27
C PRO A 559 -8.48 11.44 14.72
N LEU A 560 -7.48 11.28 15.59
CA LEU A 560 -7.49 11.85 16.93
C LEU A 560 -7.54 13.38 16.84
N GLN A 561 -8.38 14.01 17.66
CA GLN A 561 -8.57 15.46 17.65
C GLN A 561 -8.22 16.09 19.01
N GLN A 562 -7.93 17.39 19.02
CA GLN A 562 -7.67 18.14 20.25
C GLN A 562 -8.77 17.99 21.32
N PRO A 563 -10.09 18.03 20.98
CA PRO A 563 -11.15 17.88 21.99
C PRO A 563 -11.16 16.50 22.65
N ASP A 564 -10.69 15.45 21.98
CA ASP A 564 -10.61 14.11 22.55
C ASP A 564 -9.66 14.09 23.76
N LEU A 565 -8.50 14.74 23.63
CA LEU A 565 -7.52 14.84 24.72
C LEU A 565 -8.10 15.57 25.94
N SER A 566 -8.94 16.59 25.72
CA SER A 566 -9.64 17.27 26.82
C SER A 566 -10.78 16.43 27.43
N LYS A 567 -11.46 15.59 26.64
CA LYS A 567 -12.55 14.73 27.12
C LYS A 567 -12.04 13.53 27.92
N ILE A 568 -10.91 12.94 27.52
CA ILE A 568 -10.23 11.86 28.26
C ILE A 568 -9.85 12.32 29.68
N ARG A 569 -9.62 13.62 29.87
CA ARG A 569 -9.37 14.25 31.17
C ARG A 569 -10.62 14.33 32.07
N ILE A 570 -11.84 14.15 31.54
CA ILE A 570 -13.10 14.53 32.24
C ILE A 570 -14.29 13.55 32.03
N ASP A 571 -14.15 12.30 31.53
CA ASP A 571 -15.33 11.40 31.39
C ASP A 571 -15.46 10.32 32.49
N PRO A 572 -16.16 10.59 33.61
CA PRO A 572 -16.43 9.63 34.69
C PRO A 572 -17.52 8.59 34.39
N SER A 573 -18.16 8.65 33.21
CA SER A 573 -19.21 7.70 32.79
C SER A 573 -18.65 6.36 32.29
N LEU A 574 -17.35 6.33 31.92
CA LEU A 574 -16.63 5.13 31.48
C LEU A 574 -16.21 4.18 32.63
N LEU A 575 -16.60 4.44 33.89
CA LEU A 575 -16.01 3.79 35.08
C LEU A 575 -17.05 3.18 36.05
N PRO A 576 -16.82 1.96 36.59
CA PRO A 576 -17.66 1.36 37.62
C PRO A 576 -17.81 2.22 38.88
N GLU A 577 -18.94 2.08 39.57
CA GLU A 577 -19.42 2.97 40.64
C GLU A 577 -18.55 3.00 41.91
N MET A 578 -17.53 3.89 41.97
CA MET A 578 -16.98 4.39 43.25
C MET A 578 -16.48 5.85 43.13
N LYS A 579 -17.27 6.81 43.63
CA LYS A 579 -17.15 8.27 43.38
C LYS A 579 -15.79 8.92 43.76
N ARG A 580 -14.99 8.36 44.68
CA ARG A 580 -13.64 8.87 45.04
C ARG A 580 -12.49 8.27 44.22
N SER A 581 -12.66 7.05 43.68
CA SER A 581 -11.64 6.36 42.86
C SER A 581 -11.59 6.89 41.41
N LYS A 582 -12.73 7.35 40.88
CA LYS A 582 -12.91 7.81 39.48
C LYS A 582 -11.97 8.95 39.04
N LYS A 583 -11.75 9.97 39.89
CA LYS A 583 -10.86 11.11 39.56
C LYS A 583 -9.38 10.70 39.48
N ARG A 584 -8.92 9.85 40.41
CA ARG A 584 -7.54 9.33 40.40
C ARG A 584 -7.32 8.40 39.20
N PHE A 585 -8.32 7.60 38.84
CA PHE A 585 -8.26 6.70 37.69
C PHE A 585 -8.17 7.45 36.36
N SER A 586 -9.03 8.46 36.13
CA SER A 586 -8.97 9.29 34.92
C SER A 586 -7.64 10.05 34.81
N ALA A 587 -7.11 10.58 35.92
CA ALA A 587 -5.79 11.21 35.94
C ALA A 587 -4.65 10.24 35.55
N MET A 588 -4.72 8.99 36.02
CA MET A 588 -3.73 7.95 35.69
C MET A 588 -3.76 7.57 34.20
N ILE A 589 -4.94 7.33 33.62
CA ILE A 589 -5.10 7.05 32.19
C ILE A 589 -4.59 8.22 31.35
N HIS A 590 -4.88 9.45 31.76
CA HIS A 590 -4.39 10.65 31.07
C HIS A 590 -2.86 10.76 31.11
N ILE A 591 -2.21 10.44 32.24
CA ILE A 591 -0.74 10.42 32.34
C ILE A 591 -0.17 9.34 31.41
N LEU A 592 -0.69 8.11 31.49
CA LEU A 592 -0.24 6.99 30.63
C LEU A 592 -0.42 7.30 29.14
N LEU A 593 -1.55 7.89 28.77
CA LEU A 593 -1.81 8.32 27.39
C LEU A 593 -0.83 9.43 26.97
N LYS A 594 -0.60 10.43 27.82
CA LYS A 594 0.34 11.52 27.54
C LYS A 594 1.75 10.98 27.31
N ASP A 595 2.19 10.06 28.17
CA ASP A 595 3.50 9.42 28.07
C ASP A 595 3.61 8.62 26.77
N ARG A 596 2.62 7.75 26.48
CA ARG A 596 2.56 6.96 25.24
C ARG A 596 2.57 7.84 23.99
N LEU A 597 1.81 8.94 23.98
CA LEU A 597 1.79 9.89 22.87
C LEU A 597 3.09 10.68 22.76
N SER A 598 3.74 11.04 23.86
CA SER A 598 5.02 11.75 23.82
C SER A 598 6.16 10.87 23.28
N GLU A 599 6.11 9.58 23.59
CA GLU A 599 7.08 8.57 23.14
C GLU A 599 6.86 8.21 21.66
N ASN A 600 5.61 7.99 21.25
CA ASN A 600 5.32 7.39 19.93
C ASN A 600 4.88 8.43 18.87
N ALA A 601 4.22 9.51 19.26
CA ALA A 601 3.62 10.49 18.35
C ALA A 601 3.80 11.93 18.87
N PRO A 602 5.05 12.44 18.94
CA PRO A 602 5.34 13.77 19.47
C PRO A 602 4.72 14.89 18.61
N GLY A 603 4.43 16.03 19.25
CA GLY A 603 3.91 17.21 18.56
C GLY A 603 2.60 16.94 17.81
N SER A 604 2.53 17.42 16.57
CA SER A 604 1.34 17.33 15.70
C SER A 604 1.11 15.94 15.10
N ALA A 605 2.09 15.03 15.16
CA ALA A 605 1.97 13.66 14.63
C ALA A 605 0.82 12.88 15.31
N ARG A 606 0.52 13.16 16.59
CA ARG A 606 -0.60 12.53 17.32
C ARG A 606 -1.95 12.72 16.66
N PHE A 607 -2.16 13.82 15.96
CA PHE A 607 -3.43 14.10 15.26
C PHE A 607 -3.53 13.37 13.92
N THR A 608 -2.54 12.54 13.58
CA THR A 608 -2.60 11.59 12.47
C THR A 608 -2.97 10.19 12.95
N LEU A 609 -3.00 9.94 14.26
CA LEU A 609 -3.32 8.63 14.81
C LEU A 609 -4.80 8.31 14.57
N PRO A 610 -5.11 7.05 14.20
CA PRO A 610 -6.48 6.58 14.18
C PRO A 610 -7.02 6.50 15.60
N ALA A 611 -8.22 7.04 15.78
CA ALA A 611 -9.02 6.97 16.98
C ALA A 611 -10.26 6.12 16.68
N LEU A 612 -10.53 5.12 17.53
CA LEU A 612 -11.70 4.26 17.44
C LEU A 612 -12.78 4.79 18.37
N ALA A 613 -13.95 5.07 17.82
CA ALA A 613 -15.12 5.58 18.52
C ALA A 613 -16.39 4.80 18.16
N VAL A 614 -17.46 5.01 18.93
CA VAL A 614 -18.79 4.43 18.73
C VAL A 614 -19.81 5.55 18.63
N GLU A 615 -20.73 5.50 17.67
CA GLU A 615 -21.83 6.49 17.57
C GLU A 615 -22.85 6.28 18.69
N LYS A 616 -23.15 7.34 19.45
CA LYS A 616 -24.08 7.30 20.58
C LYS A 616 -25.52 7.02 20.10
N PRO A 617 -26.35 6.32 20.88
CA PRO A 617 -27.74 6.06 20.52
C PRO A 617 -28.53 7.36 20.33
N GLY A 618 -29.24 7.51 19.23
CA GLY A 618 -30.10 8.68 18.95
C GLY A 618 -29.37 9.90 18.37
N ALA A 619 -28.07 9.82 18.07
CA ALA A 619 -27.38 10.85 17.31
C ALA A 619 -27.85 10.82 15.85
N SER A 620 -28.25 11.97 15.30
CA SER A 620 -28.52 12.09 13.86
C SER A 620 -27.19 12.04 13.08
N PRO A 621 -27.15 11.45 11.87
CA PRO A 621 -25.92 11.31 11.07
C PRO A 621 -25.38 12.64 10.51
N GLN A 622 -25.86 13.79 11.00
CA GLN A 622 -25.39 15.09 10.54
C GLN A 622 -24.04 15.47 11.18
N PRO A 623 -23.09 16.01 10.41
CA PRO A 623 -21.71 16.28 10.86
C PRO A 623 -21.55 17.42 11.89
N ALA A 624 -22.63 17.92 12.49
CA ALA A 624 -22.64 19.15 13.30
C ALA A 624 -22.71 18.94 14.83
N ILE A 625 -23.02 17.74 15.33
CA ILE A 625 -23.15 17.52 16.78
C ILE A 625 -21.78 17.13 17.37
N LYS A 626 -21.14 18.06 18.10
CA LYS A 626 -19.81 17.93 18.74
C LYS A 626 -19.67 16.80 19.78
N ASP A 627 -20.73 16.02 20.04
CA ASP A 627 -20.81 14.98 21.07
C ASP A 627 -21.52 13.68 20.64
N ALA A 628 -21.70 13.46 19.33
CA ALA A 628 -22.35 12.27 18.78
C ALA A 628 -21.57 10.96 18.96
N GLU A 629 -20.28 11.03 19.29
CA GLU A 629 -19.38 9.87 19.34
C GLU A 629 -18.76 9.70 20.73
N GLN A 630 -18.54 8.46 21.13
CA GLN A 630 -17.79 8.07 22.31
C GLN A 630 -16.47 7.43 21.90
N LEU A 631 -15.35 8.06 22.24
CA LEU A 631 -14.01 7.52 21.98
C LEU A 631 -13.73 6.33 22.90
N ILE A 632 -13.22 5.24 22.34
CA ILE A 632 -12.97 3.99 23.09
C ILE A 632 -11.51 3.52 23.05
N ALA A 633 -10.75 3.78 21.99
CA ALA A 633 -9.36 3.33 21.90
C ALA A 633 -8.50 4.11 20.90
N LEU A 634 -7.18 4.00 21.05
CA LEU A 634 -6.19 4.27 19.99
C LEU A 634 -5.65 2.93 19.48
N PRO A 635 -6.25 2.36 18.42
CA PRO A 635 -6.00 0.97 18.04
C PRO A 635 -4.56 0.68 17.62
N THR A 636 -3.86 1.61 16.95
CA THR A 636 -2.48 1.34 16.48
C THR A 636 -1.44 1.39 17.59
N LEU A 637 -1.73 2.06 18.69
CA LEU A 637 -0.88 2.09 19.89
C LEU A 637 -1.29 1.01 20.91
N ASP A 638 -2.25 0.15 20.54
CA ASP A 638 -2.91 -0.82 21.40
C ASP A 638 -3.26 -0.24 22.78
N PHE A 639 -3.89 0.94 22.74
CA PHE A 639 -4.26 1.71 23.93
C PHE A 639 -5.79 1.80 24.07
N PRO A 640 -6.44 0.84 24.77
CA PRO A 640 -7.83 0.99 25.18
C PRO A 640 -7.95 2.12 26.20
N LEU A 641 -9.01 2.92 26.14
CA LEU A 641 -9.23 3.99 27.13
C LEU A 641 -9.67 3.48 28.52
N ASP A 642 -9.79 2.15 28.69
CA ASP A 642 -9.91 1.42 29.98
C ASP A 642 -8.63 0.60 30.31
N ALA A 643 -7.45 1.05 29.84
CA ALA A 643 -6.16 0.32 29.90
C ALA A 643 -5.68 -0.16 31.28
N LEU A 644 -6.32 0.25 32.38
CA LEU A 644 -5.98 -0.23 33.73
C LEU A 644 -6.69 -1.55 34.08
N SER A 645 -7.71 -1.98 33.32
CA SER A 645 -8.32 -3.31 33.43
C SER A 645 -7.45 -4.35 32.69
N ARG A 646 -6.28 -4.69 33.24
CA ARG A 646 -5.27 -5.62 32.68
C ARG A 646 -5.75 -7.06 32.36
N LYS A 647 -7.02 -7.39 32.56
CA LYS A 647 -7.53 -8.77 32.46
C LYS A 647 -7.76 -9.28 31.02
N LYS A 648 -7.62 -8.46 29.97
CA LYS A 648 -8.26 -8.74 28.64
C LYS A 648 -7.39 -8.54 27.38
N GLY A 649 -6.09 -8.26 27.53
CA GLY A 649 -5.16 -8.05 26.40
C GLY A 649 -5.10 -6.59 25.90
N PRO A 650 -4.07 -6.21 25.12
CA PRO A 650 -3.83 -4.81 24.73
C PRO A 650 -4.72 -4.32 23.58
N ASN A 651 -5.32 -5.22 22.80
CA ASN A 651 -6.11 -4.90 21.60
C ASN A 651 -7.63 -5.11 21.77
N ALA A 652 -8.14 -5.02 23.00
CA ALA A 652 -9.56 -5.21 23.30
C ALA A 652 -10.09 -4.20 24.34
N ILE A 653 -11.36 -3.83 24.20
CA ILE A 653 -12.07 -3.00 25.18
C ILE A 653 -13.49 -3.53 25.42
N GLU A 654 -13.96 -3.37 26.65
CA GLU A 654 -15.37 -3.54 26.99
C GLU A 654 -15.99 -2.22 27.44
N PHE A 655 -17.21 -1.95 27.00
CA PHE A 655 -17.96 -0.76 27.38
C PHE A 655 -19.47 -1.07 27.37
N THR A 656 -20.24 -0.19 27.99
CA THR A 656 -21.70 -0.31 28.01
C THR A 656 -22.28 0.52 26.88
N TYR A 657 -23.15 -0.06 26.06
CA TYR A 657 -23.84 0.60 24.95
C TYR A 657 -25.29 0.15 24.90
N ARG A 658 -26.23 1.10 24.98
CA ARG A 658 -27.68 0.84 25.13
C ARG A 658 -27.99 -0.14 26.26
N GLU A 659 -27.39 0.08 27.44
CA GLU A 659 -27.56 -0.74 28.65
C GLU A 659 -27.00 -2.18 28.57
N GLU A 660 -26.42 -2.58 27.43
CA GLU A 660 -25.77 -3.87 27.27
C GLU A 660 -24.24 -3.74 27.34
N LYS A 661 -23.54 -4.78 27.79
CA LYS A 661 -22.07 -4.83 27.74
C LYS A 661 -21.58 -5.36 26.40
N TRP A 662 -20.66 -4.63 25.79
CA TRP A 662 -20.05 -4.97 24.50
C TRP A 662 -18.56 -5.17 24.65
N ARG A 663 -18.00 -6.12 23.89
CA ARG A 663 -16.56 -6.31 23.72
C ARG A 663 -16.20 -6.04 22.27
N VAL A 664 -15.25 -5.14 22.06
CA VAL A 664 -14.65 -4.87 20.75
C VAL A 664 -13.18 -5.27 20.81
N THR A 665 -12.77 -6.15 19.91
CA THR A 665 -11.37 -6.52 19.67
C THR A 665 -10.99 -6.01 18.29
N TRP A 666 -9.78 -5.46 18.15
CA TRP A 666 -9.29 -4.97 16.86
C TRP A 666 -8.00 -5.67 16.46
N GLU A 667 -7.79 -5.70 15.16
CA GLU A 667 -6.51 -6.02 14.55
C GLU A 667 -6.18 -4.97 13.51
N TRP A 668 -4.88 -4.71 13.38
CA TRP A 668 -4.38 -3.74 12.44
C TRP A 668 -3.07 -4.19 11.82
N MET A 669 -2.79 -3.69 10.62
CA MET A 669 -1.46 -3.81 9.99
C MET A 669 -1.18 -2.57 9.15
N TYR A 670 0.09 -2.20 9.05
CA TYR A 670 0.51 -1.12 8.16
C TYR A 670 0.39 -1.56 6.70
N LYS A 671 0.01 -0.66 5.80
CA LYS A 671 -0.08 -0.93 4.36
C LYS A 671 1.31 -1.29 3.80
N MET A 672 1.38 -2.00 2.68
CA MET A 672 2.64 -2.28 2.01
C MET A 672 3.46 -1.01 1.79
N VAL A 673 4.74 -1.08 2.17
CA VAL A 673 5.75 -0.03 1.99
C VAL A 673 7.00 -0.59 1.31
N ASP A 674 7.89 0.31 0.87
CA ASP A 674 9.18 -0.04 0.28
C ASP A 674 10.15 -0.57 1.37
N THR A 675 10.05 -1.88 1.64
CA THR A 675 10.91 -2.56 2.61
C THR A 675 12.38 -2.59 2.20
N GLU A 676 12.66 -2.50 0.89
CA GLU A 676 14.03 -2.41 0.40
C GLU A 676 14.66 -1.08 0.80
N ALA A 677 13.94 0.03 0.61
CA ALA A 677 14.40 1.34 1.04
C ALA A 677 14.63 1.40 2.56
N ILE A 678 13.73 0.83 3.37
CA ILE A 678 13.92 0.73 4.83
C ILE A 678 15.22 0.00 5.16
N ARG A 679 15.46 -1.15 4.52
CA ARG A 679 16.67 -1.96 4.73
C ARG A 679 17.93 -1.22 4.30
N LEU A 680 17.94 -0.57 3.13
CA LEU A 680 19.09 0.17 2.61
C LEU A 680 19.48 1.34 3.54
N MET A 681 18.51 2.00 4.15
CA MET A 681 18.75 3.07 5.14
C MET A 681 19.13 2.54 6.54
N GLY A 682 19.31 1.22 6.71
CA GLY A 682 19.64 0.60 8.01
C GLY A 682 18.49 0.54 9.01
N GLY A 683 17.24 0.57 8.53
CA GLY A 683 16.04 0.40 9.35
C GLY A 683 15.81 -1.05 9.81
N PRO A 684 14.68 -1.34 10.48
CA PRO A 684 14.38 -2.66 11.02
C PRO A 684 14.30 -3.74 9.94
N GLY A 685 14.92 -4.89 10.22
CA GLY A 685 14.90 -6.07 9.37
C GLY A 685 13.60 -6.87 9.51
N LYS A 686 13.38 -7.81 8.57
CA LYS A 686 12.31 -8.81 8.69
C LYS A 686 12.62 -9.73 9.86
N VAL A 687 11.65 -9.96 10.73
CA VAL A 687 11.68 -11.09 11.65
C VAL A 687 11.21 -12.31 10.84
N GLU A 688 12.02 -13.36 10.77
CA GLU A 688 11.57 -14.64 10.19
C GLU A 688 10.42 -15.15 11.05
N ALA A 689 9.20 -14.95 10.57
CA ALA A 689 8.01 -15.55 11.15
C ALA A 689 7.66 -16.77 10.29
N GLU A 690 7.79 -17.96 10.86
CA GLU A 690 7.11 -19.17 10.35
C GLU A 690 5.60 -18.94 10.41
N SER A 691 5.01 -18.38 9.36
CA SER A 691 3.58 -18.50 9.07
C SER A 691 3.26 -17.91 7.71
N ALA A 692 3.32 -18.77 6.69
CA ALA A 692 2.37 -18.61 5.60
C ALA A 692 0.99 -18.91 6.21
N SER A 693 0.08 -17.93 6.23
CA SER A 693 -1.34 -18.21 6.42
C SER A 693 -1.86 -18.91 5.16
N VAL A 694 -1.40 -20.15 4.94
CA VAL A 694 -2.09 -21.10 4.08
C VAL A 694 -3.29 -21.52 4.91
N HIS A 695 -4.44 -20.91 4.66
CA HIS A 695 -5.70 -21.60 4.95
C HIS A 695 -5.77 -22.73 3.94
N ASP A 696 -5.22 -23.88 4.33
CA ASP A 696 -5.61 -25.16 3.75
C ASP A 696 -7.05 -25.38 4.19
N ASP A 697 -7.98 -24.97 3.33
CA ASP A 697 -9.32 -25.54 3.34
C ASP A 697 -9.16 -26.98 2.83
N GLU A 698 -9.00 -27.94 3.74
CA GLU A 698 -9.14 -29.36 3.43
C GLU A 698 -10.62 -29.69 3.17
N VAL A 699 -10.86 -30.09 1.92
CA VAL A 699 -11.94 -30.92 1.32
C VAL A 699 -13.38 -30.41 1.41
#